data_AF-A0AA88QNL6-F1
#
_entry.id   AF-A0AA88QNL6-F1
#
_cell.length_a   1.000
_cell.length_b   1.000
_cell.length_c   1.000
_cell.angle_alpha   90.00
_cell.angle_beta   90.00
_cell.angle_gamma   90.00
#
_symmetry.space_group_name_H-M   'P 1'
#
loop_
_entity.id
_entity.type
_entity.pdbx_description
1 polymer ?
#
loop_
_entity_poly.entity_id
_entity_poly.type
_entity_poly.pdbx_seq_one_letter_code
_entity_poly.pdbx_strand_id
1 'polypeptide(L)'
;LSVNRQGHQRPAIAVIECPNVHLMKSGVRALDDFPCVCIPSNARDSQYQALGWQIVAAKVGMQRCAASSQWLNERILLSRYAHVPLGNIELDWLIHTADIFFARALRHHQQVLWISDNGIPDLGGISEEESCYADEVNQPVLTYPGAYRKVTVELKIHNIAVSALLKSNQVNEMEGGTLLGLDQDSNTGPYVSNEQCGFDEATSCAPAFRVLKQLIQRCIKDAVDNGNVYADAILQHLYRWLCSPQSKLHDPALHRMLHKVMQKIFALLLAEFRKLGATIVFANFSKVIIDTGKSDLSAAKAYSDSLLRTLQTRDLFEWIELEPLQFWHSLLFMDQYNYGGIQAKGNGGSAQGSSSVSTESLHDDECQVDIVSSWSVAETLPKETQDHFILIVSEYMYLPWKYVQEKVAIRACARGDNMCTPSITAAAAETLESCLSEYLREQISSYFTDKLLRIVRDAKAMSKAHPAHTGDPALEFVKHVCAVLALDQNVQHDILIMRKNLLRYVRVREFAPEAEFHNHSIALVLPNVICSPPLEYLQQHEVNALLPCGKENTWRFKRSVTAEHILQEDSYESFYCNDCRDLDLCRDRALLAQEWHCAVPQCGQPYDREVMENAFLQIVRQRERLYHLQDLVCLKCNQVKAAHLAEHCACAGSFRCKEDASEFRNKMQVFFHMAKKQSFQLLLECTAWILSENKARSESGTFHSS
;
A
#
# COMPACT_ATOMS: atom_id res chain seq x y z
N LEU A 1 2.47 -18.94 -47.18
CA LEU A 1 2.62 -17.48 -47.44
C LEU A 1 2.82 -17.15 -48.91
N SER A 2 3.68 -17.87 -49.67
CA SER A 2 3.84 -17.68 -51.13
C SER A 2 2.55 -17.85 -51.94
N VAL A 3 1.63 -18.73 -51.50
CA VAL A 3 0.32 -18.97 -52.14
C VAL A 3 -0.68 -17.82 -51.92
N ASN A 4 -0.65 -17.12 -50.78
CA ASN A 4 -1.54 -15.98 -50.51
C ASN A 4 -1.18 -14.72 -51.31
N ARG A 5 0.05 -14.65 -51.83
CA ARG A 5 0.56 -13.52 -52.62
C ARG A 5 -0.11 -13.38 -53.98
N GLN A 6 -0.58 -14.49 -54.57
CA GLN A 6 -1.16 -14.51 -55.92
C GLN A 6 -2.63 -14.11 -55.97
N GLY A 7 -3.35 -14.07 -54.83
CA GLY A 7 -4.79 -13.82 -54.80
C GLY A 7 -5.23 -12.40 -54.39
N HIS A 8 -4.40 -11.62 -53.69
CA HIS A 8 -4.84 -10.36 -53.07
C HIS A 8 -3.79 -9.24 -53.18
N GLN A 9 -3.94 -8.34 -54.17
CA GLN A 9 -3.22 -7.06 -54.28
C GLN A 9 -3.72 -6.00 -53.27
N ARG A 10 -4.07 -6.41 -52.05
CA ARG A 10 -4.50 -5.48 -50.98
C ARG A 10 -3.37 -5.32 -49.97
N PRO A 11 -3.21 -4.13 -49.35
CA PRO A 11 -2.29 -3.98 -48.23
C PRO A 11 -2.68 -4.98 -47.14
N ALA A 12 -1.76 -5.88 -46.81
CA ALA A 12 -1.94 -6.93 -45.80
C ALA A 12 -0.96 -6.68 -44.66
N ILE A 13 -1.41 -6.95 -43.43
CA ILE A 13 -0.61 -6.85 -42.21
C ILE A 13 -0.45 -8.27 -41.66
N ALA A 14 0.74 -8.63 -41.22
CA ALA A 14 1.01 -9.89 -40.56
C ALA A 14 0.85 -9.70 -39.04
N VAL A 15 -0.07 -10.44 -38.43
CA VAL A 15 -0.20 -10.50 -36.97
C VAL A 15 0.55 -11.74 -36.49
N ILE A 16 1.50 -11.54 -35.58
CA ILE A 16 2.44 -12.56 -35.13
C ILE A 16 2.33 -12.71 -33.63
N GLU A 17 2.09 -13.92 -33.15
CA GLU A 17 2.13 -14.24 -31.72
C GLU A 17 3.30 -15.18 -31.46
N CYS A 18 4.39 -14.66 -30.87
CA CYS A 18 5.56 -15.48 -30.55
C CYS A 18 6.45 -14.82 -29.48
N PRO A 19 7.17 -15.61 -28.65
CA PRO A 19 8.05 -15.10 -27.61
C PRO A 19 9.29 -14.39 -28.14
N ASN A 20 9.77 -14.80 -29.32
CA ASN A 20 10.91 -14.13 -29.97
C ASN A 20 10.62 -13.90 -31.46
N VAL A 21 10.21 -12.67 -31.75
CA VAL A 21 9.87 -12.21 -33.10
C VAL A 21 11.11 -12.24 -34.01
N HIS A 22 12.30 -11.93 -33.49
CA HIS A 22 13.53 -11.90 -34.27
C HIS A 22 13.94 -13.30 -34.74
N LEU A 23 13.86 -14.30 -33.87
CA LEU A 23 14.10 -15.69 -34.25
C LEU A 23 13.11 -16.15 -35.31
N MET A 24 11.83 -15.81 -35.15
CA MET A 24 10.79 -16.23 -36.09
C MET A 24 10.96 -15.56 -37.47
N LYS A 25 11.25 -14.25 -37.52
CA LYS A 25 11.57 -13.53 -38.76
C LYS A 25 12.79 -14.12 -39.47
N SER A 26 13.84 -14.48 -38.72
CA SER A 26 15.03 -15.12 -39.30
C SER A 26 14.71 -16.47 -39.96
N GLY A 27 13.76 -17.23 -39.40
CA GLY A 27 13.31 -18.51 -39.92
C GLY A 27 12.34 -18.40 -41.10
N VAL A 28 11.51 -17.35 -41.14
CA VAL A 28 10.48 -17.13 -42.16
C VAL A 28 10.72 -15.78 -42.87
N ARG A 29 11.67 -15.77 -43.81
CA ARG A 29 12.02 -14.59 -44.62
C ARG A 29 10.85 -13.94 -45.37
N ALA A 30 9.78 -14.69 -45.61
CA ALA A 30 8.56 -14.16 -46.23
C ALA A 30 7.82 -13.12 -45.38
N LEU A 31 8.14 -13.00 -44.08
CA LEU A 31 7.54 -12.02 -43.17
C LEU A 31 8.23 -10.66 -43.22
N ASP A 32 9.45 -10.58 -43.74
CA ASP A 32 10.14 -9.29 -43.94
C ASP A 32 9.44 -8.43 -45.01
N ASP A 33 8.64 -9.07 -45.88
CA ASP A 33 7.86 -8.42 -46.93
C ASP A 33 6.55 -7.77 -46.40
N PHE A 34 6.17 -7.98 -45.14
CA PHE A 34 4.92 -7.47 -44.56
C PHE A 34 5.16 -6.65 -43.28
N PRO A 35 4.38 -5.58 -43.04
CA PRO A 35 4.35 -4.93 -41.73
C PRO A 35 3.83 -5.93 -40.69
N CYS A 36 4.63 -6.14 -39.65
CA CYS A 36 4.38 -7.13 -38.61
C CYS A 36 3.89 -6.45 -37.33
N VAL A 37 2.73 -6.85 -36.83
CA VAL A 37 2.23 -6.47 -35.50
C VAL A 37 2.36 -7.68 -34.59
N CYS A 38 2.99 -7.51 -33.43
CA CYS A 38 3.29 -8.62 -32.54
C CYS A 38 2.30 -8.64 -31.38
N ILE A 39 1.57 -9.75 -31.25
CA ILE A 39 0.81 -10.08 -30.06
C ILE A 39 1.80 -10.58 -29.01
N PRO A 40 1.75 -10.08 -27.77
CA PRO A 40 2.59 -10.55 -26.69
C PRO A 40 2.35 -12.03 -26.42
N SER A 41 3.38 -12.86 -26.33
CA SER A 41 3.20 -14.27 -26.00
C SER A 41 3.03 -14.49 -24.50
N ASN A 42 2.10 -15.35 -24.10
CA ASN A 42 1.98 -15.79 -22.72
C ASN A 42 2.96 -16.93 -22.41
N ALA A 43 3.77 -16.76 -21.36
CA ALA A 43 4.74 -17.76 -20.93
C ALA A 43 4.08 -19.07 -20.43
N ARG A 44 2.84 -19.00 -19.89
CA ARG A 44 2.08 -20.19 -19.45
C ARG A 44 1.59 -21.05 -20.60
N ASP A 45 1.45 -20.49 -21.80
CA ASP A 45 1.11 -21.29 -22.98
C ASP A 45 2.23 -22.32 -23.29
N SER A 46 3.44 -22.09 -22.77
CA SER A 46 4.56 -23.04 -22.83
C SER A 46 4.63 -24.01 -21.62
N GLN A 47 3.78 -23.83 -20.61
CA GLN A 47 3.71 -24.66 -19.40
C GLN A 47 2.65 -25.75 -19.56
N TYR A 48 2.99 -26.81 -20.29
CA TYR A 48 2.15 -27.99 -20.43
C TYR A 48 2.90 -29.26 -20.02
N GLN A 49 2.15 -30.26 -19.57
CA GLN A 49 2.70 -31.57 -19.25
C GLN A 49 3.22 -32.26 -20.52
N ALA A 50 4.36 -32.95 -20.43
CA ALA A 50 4.98 -33.62 -21.58
C ALA A 50 4.10 -34.72 -22.22
N LEU A 51 3.12 -35.25 -21.48
CA LEU A 51 2.11 -36.20 -21.96
C LEU A 51 0.76 -35.49 -22.07
N GLY A 52 0.05 -35.68 -23.18
CA GLY A 52 -1.26 -35.04 -23.41
C GLY A 52 -1.20 -33.58 -23.88
N TRP A 53 0.00 -33.07 -24.17
CA TRP A 53 0.21 -31.69 -24.64
C TRP A 53 -0.57 -31.34 -25.90
N GLN A 54 -0.88 -32.31 -26.78
CA GLN A 54 -1.56 -32.02 -28.06
C GLN A 54 -2.94 -31.41 -27.85
N ILE A 55 -3.70 -31.91 -26.87
CA ILE A 55 -5.06 -31.44 -26.58
C ILE A 55 -5.01 -30.03 -25.99
N VAL A 56 -4.08 -29.79 -25.07
CA VAL A 56 -3.88 -28.48 -24.44
C VAL A 56 -3.42 -27.46 -25.48
N ALA A 57 -2.40 -27.79 -26.28
CA ALA A 57 -1.87 -26.91 -27.33
C ALA A 57 -2.90 -26.62 -28.43
N ALA A 58 -3.70 -27.61 -28.85
CA ALA A 58 -4.77 -27.40 -29.82
C ALA A 58 -5.86 -26.47 -29.27
N LYS A 59 -6.28 -26.70 -28.02
CA LYS A 59 -7.28 -25.85 -27.34
C LYS A 59 -6.78 -24.41 -27.20
N VAL A 60 -5.55 -24.21 -26.74
CA VAL A 60 -4.93 -22.89 -26.60
C VAL A 60 -4.79 -22.22 -27.97
N GLY A 61 -4.26 -22.93 -28.97
CA GLY A 61 -4.11 -22.39 -30.33
C GLY A 61 -5.43 -21.94 -30.96
N MET A 62 -6.51 -22.71 -30.77
CA MET A 62 -7.85 -22.30 -31.24
C MET A 62 -8.39 -21.08 -30.49
N GLN A 63 -8.20 -21.02 -29.17
CA GLN A 63 -8.62 -19.88 -28.36
C GLN A 63 -7.86 -18.60 -28.76
N ARG A 64 -6.53 -18.67 -28.92
CA ARG A 64 -5.70 -17.54 -29.35
C ARG A 64 -6.02 -17.07 -30.76
N CYS A 65 -6.25 -18.01 -31.68
CA CYS A 65 -6.66 -17.66 -33.04
C CYS A 65 -7.98 -16.87 -33.05
N ALA A 66 -8.97 -17.26 -32.26
CA ALA A 66 -10.23 -16.53 -32.14
C ALA A 66 -10.02 -15.12 -31.52
N ALA A 67 -9.25 -15.05 -30.43
CA ALA A 67 -8.95 -13.81 -29.72
C ALA A 67 -8.13 -12.80 -30.55
N SER A 68 -7.25 -13.27 -31.44
CA SER A 68 -6.36 -12.41 -32.25
C SER A 68 -7.11 -11.37 -33.09
N SER A 69 -8.31 -11.71 -33.58
CA SER A 69 -9.13 -10.80 -34.38
C SER A 69 -9.72 -9.66 -33.56
N GLN A 70 -10.13 -9.97 -32.34
CA GLN A 70 -10.66 -8.99 -31.39
C GLN A 70 -9.56 -8.08 -30.88
N TRP A 71 -8.43 -8.65 -30.45
CA TRP A 71 -7.25 -7.91 -30.03
C TRP A 71 -6.80 -6.89 -31.08
N LEU A 72 -6.80 -7.28 -32.36
CA LEU A 72 -6.43 -6.39 -33.45
C LEU A 72 -7.42 -5.21 -33.58
N ASN A 73 -8.72 -5.45 -33.46
CA ASN A 73 -9.75 -4.39 -33.52
C ASN A 73 -9.59 -3.41 -32.36
N GLU A 74 -9.32 -3.90 -31.16
CA GLU A 74 -9.07 -3.07 -29.98
C GLU A 74 -7.79 -2.25 -30.14
N ARG A 75 -6.73 -2.85 -30.69
CA ARG A 75 -5.48 -2.15 -31.01
C ARG A 75 -5.66 -1.06 -32.07
N ILE A 76 -6.57 -1.27 -33.03
CA ILE A 76 -6.96 -0.25 -34.02
C ILE A 76 -7.67 0.92 -33.37
N LEU A 77 -8.62 0.67 -32.46
CA LEU A 77 -9.30 1.73 -31.72
C LEU A 77 -8.33 2.53 -30.85
N LEU A 78 -7.44 1.84 -30.15
CA LEU A 78 -6.38 2.47 -29.35
C LEU A 78 -5.44 3.31 -30.21
N SER A 79 -4.98 2.77 -31.35
CA SER A 79 -4.12 3.48 -32.31
C SER A 79 -4.78 4.76 -32.85
N ARG A 80 -6.10 4.71 -33.10
CA ARG A 80 -6.88 5.88 -33.52
C ARG A 80 -6.97 6.93 -32.42
N TYR A 81 -7.12 6.52 -31.16
CA TYR A 81 -7.17 7.42 -30.01
C TYR A 81 -5.79 8.04 -29.69
N ALA A 82 -4.76 7.21 -29.59
CA ALA A 82 -3.40 7.65 -29.31
C ALA A 82 -2.75 8.37 -30.50
N HIS A 83 -3.29 8.23 -31.71
CA HIS A 83 -2.69 8.66 -32.97
C HIS A 83 -1.26 8.08 -33.14
N VAL A 84 -1.09 6.79 -32.87
CA VAL A 84 0.19 6.07 -32.96
C VAL A 84 0.04 4.89 -33.92
N PRO A 85 0.99 4.64 -34.85
CA PRO A 85 0.93 3.46 -35.71
C PRO A 85 0.86 2.16 -34.91
N LEU A 86 0.06 1.19 -35.38
CA LEU A 86 -0.21 -0.07 -34.68
C LEU A 86 1.04 -0.85 -34.23
N GLY A 87 2.08 -0.85 -35.06
CA GLY A 87 3.32 -1.58 -34.80
C GLY A 87 4.23 -0.95 -33.76
N ASN A 88 3.96 0.29 -33.34
CA ASN A 88 4.83 1.05 -32.44
C ASN A 88 4.29 1.13 -31.01
N ILE A 89 3.07 0.64 -30.76
CA ILE A 89 2.51 0.67 -29.42
C ILE A 89 3.15 -0.46 -28.61
N GLU A 90 3.69 -0.12 -27.45
CA GLU A 90 4.37 -1.04 -26.53
C GLU A 90 3.38 -1.96 -25.78
N LEU A 91 3.93 -2.89 -25.00
CA LEU A 91 3.20 -3.85 -24.18
C LEU A 91 2.28 -3.15 -23.18
N ASP A 92 2.85 -2.26 -22.37
CA ASP A 92 2.09 -1.38 -21.49
C ASP A 92 1.66 -0.13 -22.27
N TRP A 93 0.52 -0.24 -22.94
CA TRP A 93 0.01 0.86 -23.75
C TRP A 93 -0.45 2.05 -22.92
N LEU A 94 -0.77 1.87 -21.63
CA LEU A 94 -1.23 2.95 -20.75
C LEU A 94 -0.10 3.95 -20.52
N ILE A 95 1.06 3.44 -20.07
CA ILE A 95 2.27 4.24 -19.86
C ILE A 95 2.72 4.87 -21.19
N HIS A 96 2.77 4.07 -22.25
CA HIS A 96 3.21 4.54 -23.56
C HIS A 96 2.31 5.64 -24.15
N THR A 97 0.99 5.50 -24.03
CA THR A 97 0.03 6.49 -24.53
C THR A 97 0.09 7.78 -23.71
N ALA A 98 0.22 7.66 -22.39
CA ALA A 98 0.39 8.81 -21.50
C ALA A 98 1.69 9.57 -21.81
N ASP A 99 2.81 8.87 -22.02
CA ASP A 99 4.09 9.46 -22.45
C ASP A 99 3.94 10.23 -23.77
N ILE A 100 3.24 9.66 -24.75
CA ILE A 100 3.05 10.32 -26.05
C ILE A 100 2.18 11.57 -25.93
N PHE A 101 1.09 11.50 -25.17
CA PHE A 101 0.24 12.67 -24.92
C PHE A 101 0.98 13.75 -24.16
N PHE A 102 1.79 13.38 -23.17
CA PHE A 102 2.60 14.32 -22.42
C PHE A 102 3.70 14.93 -23.29
N ALA A 103 4.45 14.15 -24.07
CA ALA A 103 5.44 14.65 -25.03
C ALA A 103 4.84 15.65 -26.02
N ARG A 104 3.65 15.36 -26.56
CA ARG A 104 2.94 16.25 -27.48
C ARG A 104 2.53 17.54 -26.78
N ALA A 105 2.04 17.46 -25.54
CA ALA A 105 1.67 18.61 -24.75
C ALA A 105 2.92 19.48 -24.43
N LEU A 106 4.01 18.89 -23.96
CA LEU A 106 5.28 19.57 -23.71
C LEU A 106 5.79 20.28 -24.96
N ARG A 107 5.77 19.60 -26.11
CA ARG A 107 6.17 20.19 -27.40
C ARG A 107 5.29 21.35 -27.83
N HIS A 108 3.97 21.23 -27.64
CA HIS A 108 3.03 22.32 -27.92
C HIS A 108 3.30 23.55 -27.06
N HIS A 109 3.75 23.35 -25.82
CA HIS A 109 4.14 24.41 -24.89
C HIS A 109 5.63 24.82 -24.99
N GLN A 110 6.34 24.39 -26.04
CA GLN A 110 7.76 24.71 -26.29
C GLN A 110 8.71 24.32 -25.14
N GLN A 111 8.39 23.25 -24.42
CA GLN A 111 9.25 22.69 -23.37
C GLN A 111 10.21 21.62 -23.93
N VAL A 112 11.33 21.42 -23.25
CA VAL A 112 12.35 20.40 -23.60
C VAL A 112 11.84 19.02 -23.20
N LEU A 113 12.20 17.99 -23.97
CA LEU A 113 11.89 16.59 -23.68
C LEU A 113 13.12 15.92 -23.06
N TRP A 114 12.97 15.25 -21.92
CA TRP A 114 14.03 14.56 -21.16
C TRP A 114 13.95 13.02 -21.28
N ILE A 115 13.70 12.53 -22.50
CA ILE A 115 13.43 11.11 -22.76
C ILE A 115 14.62 10.25 -22.32
N SER A 116 14.34 9.21 -21.52
CA SER A 116 15.33 8.21 -21.12
C SER A 116 14.74 6.80 -21.17
N ASP A 117 15.59 5.81 -21.51
CA ASP A 117 15.20 4.39 -21.45
C ASP A 117 15.52 3.75 -20.08
N ASN A 118 16.27 4.46 -19.22
CA ASN A 118 16.78 3.94 -17.94
C ASN A 118 16.00 4.47 -16.72
N GLY A 119 14.91 5.21 -16.92
CA GLY A 119 14.11 5.80 -15.85
C GLY A 119 14.79 6.96 -15.11
N ILE A 120 15.86 7.52 -15.66
CA ILE A 120 16.56 8.69 -15.11
C ILE A 120 16.43 9.82 -16.14
N PRO A 121 15.76 10.94 -15.81
CA PRO A 121 15.52 12.00 -16.79
C PRO A 121 16.82 12.59 -17.32
N ASP A 122 16.89 12.82 -18.63
CA ASP A 122 18.02 13.51 -19.25
C ASP A 122 17.90 15.02 -19.05
N LEU A 123 18.50 15.50 -17.96
CA LEU A 123 18.51 16.92 -17.59
C LEU A 123 19.77 17.64 -18.10
N GLY A 124 20.56 17.03 -18.99
CA GLY A 124 21.75 17.65 -19.57
C GLY A 124 22.93 17.83 -18.59
N GLY A 125 22.87 17.22 -17.41
CA GLY A 125 23.98 17.11 -16.48
C GLY A 125 24.97 16.03 -16.93
N ILE A 126 26.27 16.32 -16.86
CA ILE A 126 27.32 15.34 -17.14
C ILE A 126 27.15 14.21 -16.13
N SER A 127 26.96 12.99 -16.65
CA SER A 127 26.71 11.77 -15.90
C SER A 127 27.74 11.59 -14.77
N GLU A 128 27.28 11.53 -13.51
CA GLU A 128 27.63 10.51 -12.50
C GLU A 128 27.37 10.94 -11.03
N GLU A 129 27.17 12.23 -10.72
CA GLU A 129 27.22 12.65 -9.29
C GLU A 129 25.89 13.09 -8.62
N GLU A 130 24.82 13.47 -9.33
CA GLU A 130 23.73 14.24 -8.64
C GLU A 130 22.28 13.76 -8.73
N SER A 131 21.88 12.81 -9.56
CA SER A 131 20.43 12.53 -9.75
C SER A 131 19.98 11.11 -9.38
N CYS A 132 20.43 10.60 -8.22
CA CYS A 132 19.79 9.42 -7.61
C CYS A 132 19.21 9.77 -6.25
N TYR A 133 18.21 10.63 -6.26
CA TYR A 133 17.18 10.58 -5.23
C TYR A 133 16.18 9.53 -5.70
N ALA A 134 16.53 8.25 -5.48
CA ALA A 134 15.54 7.20 -5.45
C ALA A 134 14.40 7.68 -4.53
N ASP A 135 13.18 7.43 -4.98
CA ASP A 135 11.90 7.83 -4.40
C ASP A 135 11.73 7.41 -2.93
N GLU A 136 12.46 8.02 -1.99
CA GLU A 136 12.12 8.00 -0.56
C GLU A 136 10.98 8.98 -0.29
N VAL A 137 9.96 8.88 -1.13
CA VAL A 137 8.70 9.52 -0.96
C VAL A 137 7.94 8.65 0.04
N ASN A 138 8.25 8.84 1.32
CA ASN A 138 7.61 8.09 2.39
C ASN A 138 6.13 8.42 2.44
N GLN A 139 5.28 7.42 2.19
CA GLN A 139 3.83 7.57 2.31
C GLN A 139 3.49 7.94 3.76
N PRO A 140 2.62 8.94 4.00
CA PRO A 140 2.22 9.33 5.34
C PRO A 140 1.35 8.23 5.95
N VAL A 141 1.93 7.39 6.78
CA VAL A 141 1.20 6.40 7.59
C VAL A 141 0.94 7.00 8.96
N LEU A 142 -0.32 7.33 9.23
CA LEU A 142 -0.76 7.79 10.55
C LEU A 142 -1.39 6.62 11.27
N THR A 143 -0.78 6.23 12.38
CA THR A 143 -1.25 5.12 13.22
C THR A 143 -1.46 5.63 14.63
N TYR A 144 -2.68 5.46 15.14
CA TYR A 144 -3.04 5.74 16.53
C TYR A 144 -3.33 4.39 17.21
N PRO A 145 -2.35 3.82 17.93
CA PRO A 145 -2.55 2.55 18.60
C PRO A 145 -3.56 2.72 19.75
N GLY A 146 -4.52 1.82 19.86
CA GLY A 146 -5.59 1.94 20.83
C GLY A 146 -6.63 0.81 20.78
N ALA A 147 -7.41 0.71 21.85
CA ALA A 147 -8.59 -0.15 21.91
C ALA A 147 -9.86 0.65 21.60
N TYR A 148 -10.42 0.43 20.40
CA TYR A 148 -11.65 1.08 19.94
C TYR A 148 -12.84 0.14 20.16
N ARG A 149 -13.72 0.50 21.10
CA ARG A 149 -14.88 -0.32 21.50
C ARG A 149 -16.19 0.11 20.86
N LYS A 150 -16.16 1.22 20.13
CA LYS A 150 -17.28 1.76 19.36
C LYS A 150 -17.15 1.29 17.92
N VAL A 151 -18.21 1.46 17.15
CA VAL A 151 -18.24 0.99 15.76
C VAL A 151 -17.24 1.78 14.94
N THR A 152 -16.23 1.09 14.41
CA THR A 152 -15.23 1.66 13.50
C THR A 152 -15.54 1.27 12.07
N VAL A 153 -15.28 2.18 11.13
CA VAL A 153 -15.52 2.01 9.70
C VAL A 153 -14.21 2.10 8.95
N GLU A 154 -14.01 1.15 8.06
CA GLU A 154 -12.94 1.15 7.08
C GLU A 154 -13.43 1.79 5.77
N LEU A 155 -12.79 2.89 5.39
CA LEU A 155 -13.05 3.62 4.15
C LEU A 155 -11.86 3.45 3.20
N LYS A 156 -12.12 3.05 1.96
CA LYS A 156 -11.14 3.04 0.87
C LYS A 156 -11.15 4.39 0.16
N ILE A 157 -9.98 4.96 -0.06
CA ILE A 157 -9.79 6.21 -0.80
C ILE A 157 -9.42 5.89 -2.25
N HIS A 158 -10.10 6.52 -3.19
CA HIS A 158 -9.75 6.50 -4.61
C HIS A 158 -9.42 7.90 -5.13
N ASN A 159 -8.65 7.94 -6.24
CA ASN A 159 -8.42 9.14 -7.07
C ASN A 159 -7.74 10.33 -6.37
N ILE A 160 -7.01 10.11 -5.27
CA ILE A 160 -6.29 11.17 -4.56
C ILE A 160 -5.27 11.88 -5.46
N ALA A 161 -4.57 11.16 -6.34
CA ALA A 161 -3.57 11.72 -7.25
C ALA A 161 -4.20 12.66 -8.30
N VAL A 162 -5.34 12.26 -8.88
CA VAL A 162 -6.08 13.08 -9.84
C VAL A 162 -6.62 14.34 -9.15
N SER A 163 -7.21 14.18 -7.96
CA SER A 163 -7.70 15.31 -7.16
C SER A 163 -6.58 16.29 -6.82
N ALA A 164 -5.41 15.78 -6.40
CA ALA A 164 -4.21 16.57 -6.11
C ALA A 164 -3.75 17.42 -7.29
N LEU A 165 -3.70 16.86 -8.50
CA LEU A 165 -3.31 17.62 -9.69
C LEU A 165 -4.30 18.74 -10.04
N LEU A 166 -5.60 18.47 -9.92
CA LEU A 166 -6.63 19.45 -10.27
C LEU A 166 -6.71 20.60 -9.26
N LYS A 167 -6.67 20.27 -7.97
CA LYS A 167 -6.83 21.24 -6.86
C LYS A 167 -5.49 21.81 -6.36
N SER A 168 -4.37 21.47 -6.99
CA SER A 168 -3.02 21.95 -6.66
C SER A 168 -2.90 23.47 -6.49
N ASN A 169 -3.57 24.26 -7.33
CA ASN A 169 -3.55 25.73 -7.23
C ASN A 169 -4.26 26.22 -5.97
N GLN A 170 -5.40 25.63 -5.62
CA GLN A 170 -6.16 26.00 -4.42
C GLN A 170 -5.37 25.65 -3.15
N VAL A 171 -4.67 24.51 -3.16
CA VAL A 171 -3.74 24.13 -2.08
C VAL A 171 -2.58 25.12 -1.98
N ASN A 172 -2.00 25.54 -3.12
CA ASN A 172 -0.92 26.54 -3.14
C ASN A 172 -1.38 27.91 -2.60
N GLU A 173 -2.59 28.35 -2.94
CA GLU A 173 -3.18 29.60 -2.42
C GLU A 173 -3.41 29.53 -0.89
N MET A 174 -3.91 28.40 -0.38
CA MET A 174 -4.12 28.19 1.06
C MET A 174 -2.84 28.23 1.89
N GLU A 175 -1.69 27.96 1.27
CA GLU A 175 -0.38 27.99 1.91
C GLU A 175 0.41 29.27 1.62
N GLY A 176 -0.22 30.28 1.02
CA GLY A 176 0.39 31.57 0.76
C GLY A 176 1.43 31.55 -0.36
N GLY A 177 1.25 30.72 -1.40
CA GLY A 177 2.06 30.73 -2.61
C GLY A 177 3.44 30.07 -2.50
N THR A 178 3.79 29.58 -1.31
CA THR A 178 5.10 28.97 -1.00
C THR A 178 5.29 27.55 -1.55
N LEU A 179 4.20 26.87 -1.97
CA LEU A 179 4.26 25.48 -2.43
C LEU A 179 4.82 25.36 -3.85
N LEU A 180 4.43 26.26 -4.75
CA LEU A 180 4.86 26.29 -6.16
C LEU A 180 5.86 27.42 -6.45
N GLY A 181 6.23 28.24 -5.46
CA GLY A 181 7.22 29.30 -5.61
C GLY A 181 6.88 30.33 -6.70
N LEU A 182 5.59 30.53 -7.02
CA LEU A 182 5.16 31.30 -8.17
C LEU A 182 5.09 32.82 -7.96
N ASP A 183 5.26 33.32 -6.73
CA ASP A 183 5.25 34.77 -6.47
C ASP A 183 6.63 35.26 -6.02
N GLN A 184 7.52 35.46 -6.99
CA GLN A 184 8.69 36.32 -6.84
C GLN A 184 8.65 37.44 -7.88
N ASP A 185 7.48 38.06 -8.07
CA ASP A 185 7.38 39.32 -8.77
C ASP A 185 7.38 40.48 -7.75
N SER A 186 8.48 41.24 -7.77
CA SER A 186 8.63 42.62 -7.26
C SER A 186 8.99 42.82 -5.77
N ASN A 187 10.28 43.11 -5.53
CA ASN A 187 10.85 43.85 -4.39
C ASN A 187 10.79 43.20 -3.00
N THR A 188 11.86 42.51 -2.60
CA THR A 188 12.39 42.60 -1.23
C THR A 188 13.89 42.24 -1.19
N GLY A 189 14.67 43.03 -0.45
CA GLY A 189 16.13 43.05 -0.51
C GLY A 189 16.86 41.82 0.08
N PRO A 190 18.19 41.77 -0.08
CA PRO A 190 18.96 40.54 0.04
C PRO A 190 19.44 40.27 1.47
N TYR A 191 18.56 40.08 2.46
CA TYR A 191 18.97 39.60 3.80
C TYR A 191 17.81 38.98 4.58
N VAL A 192 17.58 37.66 4.44
CA VAL A 192 17.08 36.81 5.54
C VAL A 192 17.70 35.41 5.40
N SER A 193 18.24 34.95 6.52
CA SER A 193 19.09 33.79 6.73
C SER A 193 18.34 32.45 6.88
N ASN A 194 18.76 31.49 6.06
CA ASN A 194 19.21 30.14 6.43
C ASN A 194 18.38 29.29 7.43
N GLU A 195 17.26 28.72 6.97
CA GLU A 195 16.80 27.38 7.37
C GLU A 195 16.24 26.66 6.12
N GLN A 196 16.74 25.44 5.86
CA GLN A 196 16.35 24.51 4.77
C GLN A 196 16.73 24.91 3.33
N CYS A 197 18.01 24.71 2.99
CA CYS A 197 18.47 24.57 1.62
C CYS A 197 17.97 23.23 1.03
N GLY A 198 16.75 23.22 0.50
CA GLY A 198 16.26 22.25 -0.47
C GLY A 198 16.15 22.95 -1.82
N PHE A 199 17.23 22.89 -2.58
CA PHE A 199 17.48 23.60 -3.84
C PHE A 199 16.36 23.42 -4.90
N ASP A 200 16.06 24.53 -5.60
CA ASP A 200 15.31 24.85 -6.85
C ASP A 200 14.63 23.80 -7.79
N GLU A 201 14.59 22.49 -7.48
CA GLU A 201 14.02 21.47 -8.37
C GLU A 201 12.49 21.63 -8.54
N ALA A 202 11.76 21.93 -7.46
CA ALA A 202 10.31 22.06 -7.52
C ALA A 202 9.84 23.28 -8.33
N THR A 203 10.61 24.38 -8.28
CA THR A 203 10.37 25.59 -9.08
C THR A 203 10.63 25.33 -10.57
N SER A 204 11.67 24.57 -10.87
CA SER A 204 12.07 24.22 -12.24
C SER A 204 11.07 23.31 -12.96
N CYS A 205 10.40 22.41 -12.23
CA CYS A 205 9.39 21.50 -12.79
C CYS A 205 7.96 22.08 -12.81
N ALA A 206 7.73 23.27 -12.25
CA ALA A 206 6.39 23.89 -12.19
C ALA A 206 5.73 24.11 -13.57
N PRO A 207 6.47 24.53 -14.64
CA PRO A 207 5.90 24.66 -15.97
C PRO A 207 5.44 23.31 -16.55
N ALA A 208 6.22 22.24 -16.35
CA ALA A 208 5.87 20.89 -16.80
C ALA A 208 4.66 20.35 -16.04
N PHE A 209 4.57 20.61 -14.74
CA PHE A 209 3.41 20.23 -13.92
C PHE A 209 2.13 20.97 -14.30
N ARG A 210 2.24 22.22 -14.75
CA ARG A 210 1.09 22.96 -15.32
C ARG A 210 0.60 22.32 -16.62
N VAL A 211 1.51 21.89 -17.49
CA VAL A 211 1.16 21.17 -18.73
C VAL A 211 0.51 19.83 -18.42
N LEU A 212 1.06 19.08 -17.44
CA LEU A 212 0.47 17.84 -16.96
C LEU A 212 -0.97 18.05 -16.47
N LYS A 213 -1.21 19.06 -15.64
CA LYS A 213 -2.55 19.41 -15.17
C LYS A 213 -3.51 19.69 -16.33
N GLN A 214 -3.09 20.45 -17.33
CA GLN A 214 -3.91 20.75 -18.50
C GLN A 214 -4.22 19.49 -19.33
N LEU A 215 -3.26 18.57 -19.44
CA LEU A 215 -3.46 17.28 -20.10
C LEU A 215 -4.56 16.48 -19.39
N ILE A 216 -4.46 16.34 -18.06
CA ILE A 216 -5.45 15.60 -17.26
C ILE A 216 -6.83 16.24 -17.33
N GLN A 217 -6.92 17.58 -17.33
CA GLN A 217 -8.19 18.28 -17.56
C GLN A 217 -8.80 17.98 -18.94
N ARG A 218 -7.98 17.80 -19.98
CA ARG A 218 -8.46 17.40 -21.31
C ARG A 218 -8.91 15.94 -21.30
N CYS A 219 -8.15 15.03 -20.68
CA CYS A 219 -8.54 13.62 -20.53
C CYS A 219 -9.86 13.46 -19.76
N ILE A 220 -10.10 14.26 -18.72
CA ILE A 220 -11.38 14.27 -17.98
C ILE A 220 -12.52 14.74 -18.88
N LYS A 221 -12.33 15.81 -19.66
CA LYS A 221 -13.34 16.26 -20.63
C LYS A 221 -13.63 15.18 -21.67
N ASP A 222 -12.61 14.52 -22.20
CA ASP A 222 -12.78 13.43 -23.16
C ASP A 222 -13.48 12.21 -22.54
N ALA A 223 -13.24 11.92 -21.26
CA ALA A 223 -13.93 10.86 -20.54
C ALA A 223 -15.41 11.19 -20.30
N VAL A 224 -15.73 12.44 -19.96
CA VAL A 224 -17.09 12.88 -19.60
C VAL A 224 -17.95 13.22 -20.82
N ASP A 225 -17.38 13.92 -21.82
CA ASP A 225 -18.11 14.42 -22.98
C ASP A 225 -18.18 13.37 -24.10
N ASN A 226 -17.09 12.65 -24.36
CA ASN A 226 -17.00 11.66 -25.43
C ASN A 226 -17.20 10.21 -24.94
N GLY A 227 -17.24 9.98 -23.63
CA GLY A 227 -17.40 8.64 -23.05
C GLY A 227 -16.25 7.69 -23.35
N ASN A 228 -15.04 8.22 -23.46
CA ASN A 228 -13.91 7.46 -23.97
C ASN A 228 -13.30 6.56 -22.88
N VAL A 229 -13.41 5.24 -23.06
CA VAL A 229 -12.92 4.23 -22.09
C VAL A 229 -11.39 4.32 -21.90
N TYR A 230 -10.65 4.66 -22.96
CA TYR A 230 -9.19 4.81 -22.90
C TYR A 230 -8.76 6.03 -22.06
N ALA A 231 -9.54 7.12 -22.10
CA ALA A 231 -9.27 8.31 -21.29
C ALA A 231 -9.51 8.03 -19.80
N ASP A 232 -10.60 7.32 -19.47
CA ASP A 232 -10.89 6.87 -18.11
C ASP A 232 -9.78 5.95 -17.56
N ALA A 233 -9.30 5.02 -18.38
CA ALA A 233 -8.18 4.15 -17.99
C ALA A 233 -6.90 4.95 -17.71
N ILE A 234 -6.53 5.93 -18.55
CA ILE A 234 -5.35 6.78 -18.29
C ILE A 234 -5.49 7.54 -16.96
N LEU A 235 -6.69 8.02 -16.62
CA LEU A 235 -6.93 8.74 -15.36
C LEU A 235 -6.76 7.84 -14.13
N GLN A 236 -7.25 6.61 -14.18
CA GLN A 236 -7.10 5.64 -13.10
C GLN A 236 -5.62 5.26 -12.88
N HIS A 237 -4.87 5.09 -13.97
CA HIS A 237 -3.45 4.70 -13.94
C HIS A 237 -2.47 5.88 -13.89
N LEU A 238 -2.95 7.09 -13.60
CA LEU A 238 -2.13 8.30 -13.59
C LEU A 238 -0.99 8.24 -12.57
N TYR A 239 -1.28 7.79 -11.36
CA TYR A 239 -0.27 7.64 -10.31
C TYR A 239 0.77 6.58 -10.69
N ARG A 240 0.32 5.44 -11.22
CA ARG A 240 1.17 4.37 -11.76
C ARG A 240 2.12 4.91 -12.85
N TRP A 241 1.64 5.74 -13.77
CA TRP A 241 2.45 6.29 -14.84
C TRP A 241 3.58 7.19 -14.30
N LEU A 242 3.28 8.05 -13.32
CA LEU A 242 4.26 8.97 -12.74
C LEU A 242 5.29 8.26 -11.84
N CYS A 243 4.91 7.20 -11.13
CA CYS A 243 5.82 6.41 -10.29
C CYS A 243 6.67 5.41 -11.06
N SER A 244 6.27 5.03 -12.29
CA SER A 244 6.94 3.96 -13.01
C SER A 244 8.25 4.44 -13.65
N PRO A 245 9.42 3.83 -13.31
CA PRO A 245 10.67 4.11 -14.00
C PRO A 245 10.69 3.55 -15.44
N GLN A 246 9.69 2.76 -15.82
CA GLN A 246 9.53 2.28 -17.20
C GLN A 246 8.95 3.36 -18.13
N SER A 247 8.41 4.46 -17.58
CA SER A 247 7.99 5.61 -18.38
C SER A 247 9.21 6.31 -18.96
N LYS A 248 9.15 6.64 -20.26
CA LYS A 248 10.23 7.32 -20.97
C LYS A 248 10.39 8.77 -20.55
N LEU A 249 9.30 9.38 -20.06
CA LEU A 249 9.26 10.75 -19.56
C LEU A 249 9.23 10.82 -18.03
N HIS A 250 9.64 9.73 -17.36
CA HIS A 250 9.71 9.69 -15.92
C HIS A 250 10.60 10.82 -15.39
N ASP A 251 10.04 11.63 -14.50
CA ASP A 251 10.76 12.66 -13.76
C ASP A 251 10.43 12.52 -12.26
N PRO A 252 11.42 12.10 -11.44
CA PRO A 252 11.26 12.01 -10.00
C PRO A 252 10.86 13.34 -9.35
N ALA A 253 11.23 14.49 -9.91
CA ALA A 253 10.86 15.79 -9.34
C ALA A 253 9.36 16.08 -9.51
N LEU A 254 8.75 15.70 -10.65
CA LEU A 254 7.30 15.75 -10.85
C LEU A 254 6.57 14.82 -9.89
N HIS A 255 7.08 13.62 -9.67
CA HIS A 255 6.50 12.68 -8.71
C HIS A 255 6.57 13.23 -7.27
N ARG A 256 7.71 13.76 -6.83
CA ARG A 256 7.84 14.39 -5.50
C ARG A 256 6.91 15.58 -5.32
N MET A 257 6.76 16.43 -6.33
CA MET A 257 5.85 17.56 -6.27
C MET A 257 4.39 17.10 -6.15
N LEU A 258 3.97 16.14 -6.97
CA LEU A 258 2.64 15.54 -6.86
C LEU A 258 2.42 14.96 -5.46
N HIS A 259 3.37 14.19 -4.96
CA HIS A 259 3.26 13.57 -3.65
C HIS A 259 3.15 14.60 -2.52
N LYS A 260 3.93 15.70 -2.56
CA LYS A 260 3.79 16.80 -1.58
C LYS A 260 2.38 17.38 -1.59
N VAL A 261 1.78 17.58 -2.78
CA VAL A 261 0.38 18.04 -2.89
C VAL A 261 -0.59 17.00 -2.38
N MET A 262 -0.36 15.70 -2.67
CA MET A 262 -1.17 14.60 -2.15
C MET A 262 -1.14 14.53 -0.62
N GLN A 263 0.04 14.63 0.01
CA GLN A 263 0.18 14.68 1.47
C GLN A 263 -0.64 15.81 2.09
N LYS A 264 -0.68 16.97 1.43
CA LYS A 264 -1.40 18.15 1.90
C LYS A 264 -2.91 17.98 1.77
N ILE A 265 -3.41 17.53 0.63
CA ILE A 265 -4.83 17.21 0.47
C ILE A 265 -5.26 16.13 1.46
N PHE A 266 -4.43 15.11 1.66
CA PHE A 266 -4.69 14.07 2.64
C PHE A 266 -4.76 14.63 4.06
N ALA A 267 -3.82 15.49 4.46
CA ALA A 267 -3.84 16.15 5.77
C ALA A 267 -5.10 17.02 5.95
N LEU A 268 -5.53 17.74 4.92
CA LEU A 268 -6.77 18.52 4.92
C LEU A 268 -8.01 17.62 5.05
N LEU A 269 -8.05 16.49 4.33
CA LEU A 269 -9.12 15.50 4.44
C LEU A 269 -9.24 14.95 5.86
N LEU A 270 -8.11 14.59 6.47
CA LEU A 270 -8.06 14.11 7.86
C LEU A 270 -8.47 15.19 8.87
N ALA A 271 -8.09 16.45 8.64
CA ALA A 271 -8.55 17.55 9.47
C ALA A 271 -10.09 17.72 9.39
N GLU A 272 -10.69 17.48 8.23
CA GLU A 272 -12.15 17.52 8.08
C GLU A 272 -12.86 16.36 8.75
N PHE A 273 -12.33 15.14 8.70
CA PHE A 273 -12.87 14.04 9.51
C PHE A 273 -12.89 14.40 11.01
N ARG A 274 -11.79 14.97 11.52
CA ARG A 274 -11.73 15.42 12.93
C ARG A 274 -12.76 16.50 13.24
N LYS A 275 -12.98 17.47 12.34
CA LYS A 275 -14.01 18.52 12.50
C LYS A 275 -15.43 17.95 12.52
N LEU A 276 -15.69 16.89 11.76
CA LEU A 276 -16.97 16.17 11.74
C LEU A 276 -17.16 15.21 12.93
N GLY A 277 -16.26 15.24 13.91
CA GLY A 277 -16.35 14.46 15.15
C GLY A 277 -15.87 13.01 15.02
N ALA A 278 -15.16 12.68 13.94
CA ALA A 278 -14.61 11.36 13.70
C ALA A 278 -13.19 11.23 14.28
N THR A 279 -12.94 10.17 15.03
CA THR A 279 -11.61 9.85 15.57
C THR A 279 -10.86 8.96 14.59
N ILE A 280 -9.67 9.38 14.17
CA ILE A 280 -8.86 8.63 13.19
C ILE A 280 -8.06 7.56 13.94
N VAL A 281 -8.17 6.31 13.49
CA VAL A 281 -7.41 5.17 14.02
C VAL A 281 -6.17 4.91 13.17
N PHE A 282 -6.38 4.81 11.86
CA PHE A 282 -5.35 4.53 10.87
C PHE A 282 -5.63 5.31 9.60
N ALA A 283 -4.60 5.82 8.94
CA ALA A 283 -4.75 6.49 7.67
C ALA A 283 -3.49 6.32 6.81
N ASN A 284 -3.68 5.89 5.57
CA ASN A 284 -2.72 6.01 4.47
C ASN A 284 -3.46 6.51 3.20
N PHE A 285 -2.78 6.65 2.07
CA PHE A 285 -3.43 7.16 0.85
C PHE A 285 -4.49 6.26 0.24
N SER A 286 -4.53 4.98 0.61
CA SER A 286 -5.45 3.99 0.04
C SER A 286 -6.64 3.70 0.96
N LYS A 287 -6.48 3.88 2.27
CA LYS A 287 -7.43 3.44 3.30
C LYS A 287 -7.36 4.34 4.53
N VAL A 288 -8.52 4.59 5.12
CA VAL A 288 -8.68 5.26 6.42
C VAL A 288 -9.61 4.46 7.29
N ILE A 289 -9.22 4.23 8.55
CA ILE A 289 -10.06 3.64 9.58
C ILE A 289 -10.48 4.76 10.54
N ILE A 290 -11.79 4.92 10.70
CA ILE A 290 -12.40 5.96 11.52
C ILE A 290 -13.27 5.30 12.59
N ASP A 291 -13.15 5.77 13.83
CA ASP A 291 -14.11 5.49 14.89
C ASP A 291 -15.24 6.54 14.84
N THR A 292 -16.47 6.04 14.70
CA THR A 292 -17.68 6.87 14.54
C THR A 292 -18.22 7.42 15.86
N GLY A 293 -17.73 6.90 16.99
CA GLY A 293 -18.26 7.25 18.29
C GLY A 293 -19.66 6.67 18.58
N LYS A 294 -20.21 5.81 17.70
CA LYS A 294 -21.54 5.19 17.86
C LYS A 294 -21.42 3.72 18.29
N SER A 295 -22.34 3.28 19.15
CA SER A 295 -22.44 1.87 19.58
C SER A 295 -23.19 1.00 18.57
N ASP A 296 -24.14 1.59 17.84
CA ASP A 296 -25.08 0.84 17.01
C ASP A 296 -24.63 0.85 15.54
N LEU A 297 -24.74 -0.29 14.87
CA LEU A 297 -24.33 -0.46 13.48
C LEU A 297 -25.15 0.43 12.52
N SER A 298 -26.46 0.55 12.73
CA SER A 298 -27.34 1.37 11.89
C SER A 298 -27.03 2.86 12.01
N ALA A 299 -26.77 3.34 13.25
CA ALA A 299 -26.36 4.72 13.50
C ALA A 299 -24.98 5.01 12.89
N ALA A 300 -24.05 4.06 12.93
CA ALA A 300 -22.73 4.18 12.31
C ALA A 300 -22.82 4.27 10.78
N LYS A 301 -23.67 3.45 10.14
CA LYS A 301 -23.94 3.54 8.68
C LYS A 301 -24.57 4.87 8.28
N ALA A 302 -25.57 5.34 9.02
CA ALA A 302 -26.17 6.65 8.77
C ALA A 302 -25.15 7.80 8.93
N TYR A 303 -24.25 7.69 9.91
CA TYR A 303 -23.15 8.64 10.09
C TYR A 303 -22.16 8.60 8.92
N SER A 304 -21.74 7.41 8.46
CA SER A 304 -20.86 7.30 7.29
C SER A 304 -21.48 7.94 6.05
N ASP A 305 -22.76 7.68 5.78
CA ASP A 305 -23.44 8.23 4.60
C ASP A 305 -23.60 9.75 4.68
N SER A 306 -23.80 10.28 5.90
CA SER A 306 -23.84 11.73 6.13
C SER A 306 -22.46 12.36 5.96
N LEU A 307 -21.41 11.70 6.42
CA LEU A 307 -20.03 12.17 6.32
C LEU A 307 -19.58 12.18 4.84
N LEU A 308 -19.90 11.12 4.09
CA LEU A 308 -19.63 11.03 2.65
C LEU A 308 -20.31 12.15 1.87
N ARG A 309 -21.61 12.38 2.12
CA ARG A 309 -22.36 13.50 1.52
C ARG A 309 -21.75 14.86 1.86
N THR A 310 -21.30 15.04 3.10
CA THR A 310 -20.70 16.31 3.56
C THR A 310 -19.34 16.60 2.93
N LEU A 311 -18.60 15.56 2.56
CA LEU A 311 -17.32 15.74 1.87
C LEU A 311 -17.52 16.05 0.39
N GLN A 312 -18.52 15.46 -0.25
CA GLN A 312 -18.86 15.72 -1.65
C GLN A 312 -19.33 17.15 -1.91
N THR A 313 -19.89 17.84 -0.91
CA THR A 313 -20.29 19.25 -1.07
C THR A 313 -19.11 20.22 -1.11
N ARG A 314 -17.89 19.77 -0.79
CA ARG A 314 -16.72 20.64 -0.77
C ARG A 314 -15.95 20.54 -2.08
N ASP A 315 -15.69 21.70 -2.68
CA ASP A 315 -14.97 21.81 -3.95
C ASP A 315 -13.59 21.15 -3.93
N LEU A 316 -12.90 21.11 -2.78
CA LEU A 316 -11.57 20.49 -2.65
C LEU A 316 -11.60 18.96 -2.80
N PHE A 317 -12.71 18.30 -2.46
CA PHE A 317 -12.82 16.85 -2.42
C PHE A 317 -13.76 16.27 -3.48
N GLU A 318 -14.21 17.10 -4.42
CA GLU A 318 -15.08 16.73 -5.54
C GLU A 318 -14.65 15.45 -6.29
N TRP A 319 -13.35 15.25 -6.41
CA TRP A 319 -12.74 14.14 -7.15
C TRP A 319 -12.23 13.00 -6.27
N ILE A 320 -12.35 13.12 -4.94
CA ILE A 320 -11.98 12.06 -4.01
C ILE A 320 -13.21 11.20 -3.77
N GLU A 321 -13.07 9.91 -4.03
CA GLU A 321 -14.15 8.94 -3.84
C GLU A 321 -13.80 8.06 -2.63
N LEU A 322 -14.77 7.92 -1.73
CA LEU A 322 -14.62 7.20 -0.47
C LEU A 322 -15.66 6.08 -0.43
N GLU A 323 -15.18 4.85 -0.32
CA GLU A 323 -16.02 3.65 -0.31
C GLU A 323 -15.94 2.94 1.05
N PRO A 324 -17.05 2.72 1.77
CA PRO A 324 -17.05 1.94 3.00
C PRO A 324 -16.91 0.45 2.71
N LEU A 325 -15.81 -0.17 3.16
CA LEU A 325 -15.53 -1.59 2.96
C LEU A 325 -16.04 -2.47 4.10
N GLN A 326 -15.61 -2.16 5.33
CA GLN A 326 -15.84 -3.02 6.49
C GLN A 326 -16.25 -2.21 7.71
N PHE A 327 -17.19 -2.78 8.48
CA PHE A 327 -17.63 -2.26 9.76
C PHE A 327 -17.15 -3.22 10.86
N TRP A 328 -16.55 -2.66 11.90
CA TRP A 328 -16.08 -3.41 13.07
C TRP A 328 -16.86 -2.97 14.30
N HIS A 329 -17.39 -3.93 15.07
CA HIS A 329 -18.04 -3.62 16.34
C HIS A 329 -17.03 -3.20 17.42
N SER A 330 -15.87 -3.84 17.44
CA SER A 330 -14.74 -3.45 18.26
C SER A 330 -13.45 -3.79 17.52
N LEU A 331 -12.48 -2.89 17.60
CA LEU A 331 -11.19 -2.99 16.93
C LEU A 331 -10.08 -2.70 17.94
N LEU A 332 -9.19 -3.66 18.14
CA LEU A 332 -7.92 -3.49 18.85
C LEU A 332 -6.82 -3.29 17.80
N PHE A 333 -6.25 -2.09 17.75
CA PHE A 333 -5.34 -1.69 16.69
C PHE A 333 -3.97 -1.30 17.25
N MET A 334 -2.90 -1.91 16.74
CA MET A 334 -1.52 -1.54 17.07
C MET A 334 -0.83 -0.92 15.86
N ASP A 335 -0.87 -1.60 14.72
CA ASP A 335 -0.38 -1.12 13.43
C ASP A 335 -1.12 -1.83 12.28
N GLN A 336 -0.75 -1.55 11.02
CA GLN A 336 -1.38 -2.14 9.83
C GLN A 336 -1.28 -3.67 9.74
N TYR A 337 -0.36 -4.30 10.47
CA TYR A 337 -0.08 -5.73 10.47
C TYR A 337 -0.49 -6.44 11.77
N ASN A 338 -0.82 -5.66 12.80
CA ASN A 338 -1.12 -6.07 14.16
C ASN A 338 -2.45 -5.43 14.59
N TYR A 339 -3.54 -6.11 14.27
CA TYR A 339 -4.88 -5.73 14.66
C TYR A 339 -5.79 -6.95 14.90
N GLY A 340 -6.77 -6.78 15.78
CA GLY A 340 -7.87 -7.72 15.97
C GLY A 340 -9.18 -6.97 15.91
N GLY A 341 -10.16 -7.47 15.15
CA GLY A 341 -11.48 -6.85 15.06
C GLY A 341 -12.64 -7.85 15.10
N ILE A 342 -13.77 -7.45 15.68
CA ILE A 342 -15.05 -8.17 15.58
C ILE A 342 -15.80 -7.61 14.38
N GLN A 343 -15.98 -8.41 13.33
CA GLN A 343 -16.63 -7.93 12.11
C GLN A 343 -18.14 -7.83 12.29
N ALA A 344 -18.71 -6.69 11.90
CA ALA A 344 -20.15 -6.50 11.85
C ALA A 344 -20.66 -6.94 10.47
N LYS A 345 -21.11 -8.20 10.34
CA LYS A 345 -21.79 -8.64 9.11
C LYS A 345 -23.11 -7.87 8.97
N GLY A 346 -23.23 -7.08 7.90
CA GLY A 346 -24.55 -6.64 7.44
C GLY A 346 -25.24 -7.81 6.76
N ASN A 347 -26.51 -8.08 7.09
CA ASN A 347 -27.36 -9.03 6.35
C ASN A 347 -27.60 -8.54 4.90
N GLY A 348 -26.58 -8.62 4.06
CA GLY A 348 -26.62 -8.20 2.66
C GLY A 348 -25.34 -8.64 1.95
N GLY A 349 -25.26 -9.93 1.59
CA GLY A 349 -24.12 -10.48 0.86
C GLY A 349 -24.05 -12.01 0.84
N SER A 350 -24.96 -12.63 0.08
CA SER A 350 -24.77 -13.89 -0.67
C SER A 350 -23.82 -14.96 -0.11
N ALA A 351 -24.37 -15.87 0.70
CA ALA A 351 -23.91 -17.25 0.79
C ALA A 351 -24.66 -18.10 -0.28
N GLN A 352 -24.00 -18.38 -1.41
CA GLN A 352 -24.31 -19.50 -2.29
C GLN A 352 -23.06 -20.41 -2.26
N GLY A 353 -23.11 -21.68 -1.89
CA GLY A 353 -24.20 -22.49 -1.41
C GLY A 353 -23.67 -23.84 -0.94
N SER A 354 -24.47 -24.55 -0.15
CA SER A 354 -24.61 -26.00 -0.29
C SER A 354 -25.97 -26.40 0.27
N SER A 355 -26.72 -27.05 -0.62
CA SER A 355 -28.08 -27.54 -0.49
C SER A 355 -28.21 -28.71 0.50
N SER A 356 -29.26 -28.73 1.34
CA SER A 356 -30.38 -29.69 1.23
C SER A 356 -31.26 -29.77 2.50
N VAL A 357 -32.57 -29.60 2.29
CA VAL A 357 -33.77 -30.13 2.96
C VAL A 357 -33.62 -30.72 4.39
N SER A 358 -34.25 -30.10 5.39
CA SER A 358 -35.43 -30.63 6.14
C SER A 358 -35.72 -29.87 7.47
N THR A 359 -36.96 -29.39 7.60
CA THR A 359 -37.87 -29.47 8.76
C THR A 359 -37.46 -28.97 10.17
N GLU A 360 -38.23 -27.97 10.64
CA GLU A 360 -38.57 -27.59 12.03
C GLU A 360 -37.69 -28.08 13.20
N SER A 361 -36.98 -27.14 13.84
CA SER A 361 -36.90 -27.05 15.31
C SER A 361 -36.27 -25.71 15.74
N LEU A 362 -36.97 -25.02 16.63
CA LEU A 362 -36.51 -23.86 17.40
C LEU A 362 -35.23 -24.19 18.18
N HIS A 363 -34.09 -23.60 17.82
CA HIS A 363 -32.92 -23.45 18.71
C HIS A 363 -32.06 -22.27 18.24
N ASP A 364 -31.70 -21.41 19.20
CA ASP A 364 -30.75 -20.27 19.16
C ASP A 364 -29.88 -20.14 17.89
N ASP A 365 -30.20 -19.16 17.05
CA ASP A 365 -29.26 -18.57 16.10
C ASP A 365 -28.38 -17.58 16.89
N GLU A 366 -27.41 -18.10 17.66
CA GLU A 366 -26.30 -17.27 18.14
C GLU A 366 -25.58 -16.72 16.90
N CYS A 367 -25.73 -15.42 16.64
CA CYS A 367 -24.99 -14.69 15.60
C CYS A 367 -23.52 -15.17 15.58
N GLN A 368 -23.13 -15.92 14.57
CA GLN A 368 -21.77 -16.42 14.43
C GLN A 368 -20.82 -15.22 14.31
N VAL A 369 -20.16 -14.86 15.41
CA VAL A 369 -19.28 -13.68 15.50
C VAL A 369 -17.93 -14.04 14.88
N ASP A 370 -17.64 -13.48 13.72
CA ASP A 370 -16.33 -13.65 13.08
C ASP A 370 -15.33 -12.67 13.70
N ILE A 371 -14.41 -13.19 14.52
CA ILE A 371 -13.27 -12.44 15.06
C ILE A 371 -12.11 -12.57 14.08
N VAL A 372 -11.74 -11.46 13.46
CA VAL A 372 -10.55 -11.37 12.61
C VAL A 372 -9.35 -11.06 13.51
N SER A 373 -8.33 -11.92 13.47
CA SER A 373 -7.09 -11.73 14.23
C SER A 373 -5.88 -11.76 13.30
N SER A 374 -5.22 -10.61 13.17
CA SER A 374 -3.99 -10.46 12.38
C SER A 374 -2.89 -9.92 13.29
N TRP A 375 -2.08 -10.81 13.85
CA TRP A 375 -0.98 -10.47 14.75
C TRP A 375 0.33 -11.00 14.20
N SER A 376 1.06 -10.19 13.45
CA SER A 376 2.41 -10.52 12.97
C SER A 376 3.40 -10.65 14.15
N VAL A 377 3.15 -9.90 15.23
CA VAL A 377 3.86 -10.02 16.51
C VAL A 377 3.65 -11.39 17.15
N ALA A 378 2.60 -12.14 16.82
CA ALA A 378 2.46 -13.51 17.31
C ALA A 378 3.47 -14.46 16.62
N GLU A 379 3.86 -14.19 15.38
CA GLU A 379 4.72 -15.08 14.59
C GLU A 379 6.16 -15.14 15.13
N THR A 380 6.60 -14.12 15.87
CA THR A 380 7.90 -14.11 16.57
C THR A 380 7.89 -15.00 17.83
N LEU A 381 6.71 -15.35 18.35
CA LEU A 381 6.58 -16.20 19.53
C LEU A 381 6.76 -17.68 19.15
N PRO A 382 7.21 -18.54 20.09
CA PRO A 382 7.20 -19.99 19.90
C PRO A 382 5.79 -20.52 19.62
N LYS A 383 5.68 -21.49 18.69
CA LYS A 383 4.40 -22.08 18.24
C LYS A 383 3.44 -22.47 19.37
N GLU A 384 3.96 -23.02 20.46
CA GLU A 384 3.16 -23.44 21.63
C GLU A 384 2.46 -22.27 22.34
N THR A 385 3.07 -21.09 22.31
CA THR A 385 2.53 -19.88 22.94
C THR A 385 1.71 -19.01 21.98
N GLN A 386 1.78 -19.27 20.67
CA GLN A 386 1.03 -18.54 19.64
C GLN A 386 -0.47 -18.75 19.79
N ASP A 387 -0.92 -20.00 19.94
CA ASP A 387 -2.35 -20.33 20.10
C ASP A 387 -2.92 -19.70 21.38
N HIS A 388 -2.16 -19.76 22.46
CA HIS A 388 -2.50 -19.13 23.74
C HIS A 388 -2.59 -17.61 23.62
N PHE A 389 -1.68 -16.98 22.86
CA PHE A 389 -1.69 -15.54 22.61
C PHE A 389 -2.96 -15.13 21.87
N ILE A 390 -3.28 -15.79 20.75
CA ILE A 390 -4.45 -15.48 19.93
C ILE A 390 -5.73 -15.64 20.76
N LEU A 391 -5.83 -16.71 21.56
CA LEU A 391 -6.98 -16.99 22.41
C LEU A 391 -7.18 -15.93 23.50
N ILE A 392 -6.11 -15.46 24.14
CA ILE A 392 -6.23 -14.43 25.18
C ILE A 392 -6.66 -13.10 24.58
N VAL A 393 -6.10 -12.73 23.42
CA VAL A 393 -6.45 -11.48 22.75
C VAL A 393 -7.88 -11.52 22.22
N SER A 394 -8.33 -12.65 21.66
CA SER A 394 -9.71 -12.80 21.19
C SER A 394 -10.72 -12.76 22.34
N GLU A 395 -10.42 -13.41 23.47
CA GLU A 395 -11.24 -13.32 24.68
C GLU A 395 -11.30 -11.90 25.25
N TYR A 396 -10.17 -11.19 25.26
CA TYR A 396 -10.10 -9.80 25.71
C TYR A 396 -10.97 -8.86 24.87
N MET A 397 -11.16 -9.17 23.59
CA MET A 397 -12.08 -8.43 22.72
C MET A 397 -13.54 -8.86 22.88
N TYR A 398 -13.79 -10.17 23.01
CA TYR A 398 -15.14 -10.72 23.03
C TYR A 398 -15.88 -10.44 24.34
N LEU A 399 -15.23 -10.60 25.50
CA LEU A 399 -15.88 -10.44 26.81
C LEU A 399 -16.48 -9.04 27.01
N PRO A 400 -15.77 -7.93 26.72
CA PRO A 400 -16.34 -6.59 26.87
C PRO A 400 -17.48 -6.34 25.89
N TRP A 401 -17.34 -6.82 24.65
CA TRP A 401 -18.39 -6.68 23.64
C TRP A 401 -19.68 -7.41 24.03
N LYS A 402 -19.57 -8.65 24.52
CA LYS A 402 -20.71 -9.42 25.04
C LYS A 402 -21.39 -8.70 26.21
N TYR A 403 -20.62 -8.16 27.14
CA TYR A 403 -21.15 -7.41 28.27
C TYR A 403 -21.89 -6.13 27.82
N VAL A 404 -21.38 -5.40 26.80
CA VAL A 404 -22.11 -4.26 26.19
C VAL A 404 -23.45 -4.71 25.63
N GLN A 405 -23.45 -5.77 24.82
CA GLN A 405 -24.65 -6.31 24.19
C GLN A 405 -25.71 -6.67 25.23
N GLU A 406 -25.32 -7.39 26.29
CA GLU A 406 -26.23 -7.78 27.37
C GLU A 406 -26.79 -6.56 28.12
N LYS A 407 -25.96 -5.56 28.42
CA LYS A 407 -26.43 -4.33 29.09
C LYS A 407 -27.36 -3.49 28.22
N VAL A 408 -27.13 -3.45 26.91
CA VAL A 408 -28.02 -2.80 25.94
C VAL A 408 -29.35 -3.55 25.85
N ALA A 409 -29.32 -4.89 25.80
CA ALA A 409 -30.53 -5.73 25.79
C ALA A 409 -31.36 -5.56 27.07
N ILE A 410 -30.73 -5.57 28.25
CA ILE A 410 -31.41 -5.35 29.54
C ILE A 410 -32.08 -3.96 29.57
N ARG A 411 -31.41 -2.92 29.04
CA ARG A 411 -31.98 -1.56 28.96
C ARG A 411 -33.14 -1.47 27.96
N ALA A 412 -33.07 -2.22 26.86
CA ALA A 412 -34.16 -2.32 25.88
C ALA A 412 -35.39 -3.02 26.49
N CYS A 413 -35.19 -4.11 27.24
CA CYS A 413 -36.27 -4.81 27.94
C CYS A 413 -36.90 -3.98 29.08
N ALA A 414 -36.13 -3.10 29.73
CA ALA A 414 -36.62 -2.22 30.79
C ALA A 414 -37.49 -1.05 30.27
N ARG A 415 -37.40 -0.71 28.97
CA ARG A 415 -38.23 0.31 28.30
C ARG A 415 -39.36 -0.36 27.51
N GLY A 416 -40.27 -1.02 28.20
CA GLY A 416 -41.50 -1.56 27.59
C GLY A 416 -42.41 -0.46 27.04
N ASP A 417 -42.87 -0.66 25.80
CA ASP A 417 -43.92 0.01 25.03
C ASP A 417 -43.95 1.54 24.91
N ASN A 418 -43.95 2.00 23.65
CA ASN A 418 -44.08 3.37 23.15
C ASN A 418 -42.87 4.31 23.31
N MET A 419 -41.94 4.26 22.36
CA MET A 419 -41.67 5.35 21.40
C MET A 419 -40.48 4.99 20.51
N CYS A 420 -40.66 5.14 19.19
CA CYS A 420 -39.63 4.97 18.18
C CYS A 420 -38.54 6.04 18.32
N THR A 421 -37.48 5.76 19.06
CA THR A 421 -36.08 6.12 18.73
C THR A 421 -35.13 5.51 19.77
N PRO A 422 -34.18 4.63 19.38
CA PRO A 422 -33.14 4.13 20.27
C PRO A 422 -32.02 5.17 20.43
N SER A 423 -32.34 6.38 20.87
CA SER A 423 -31.32 7.40 21.11
C SER A 423 -30.76 7.20 22.52
N ILE A 424 -29.61 6.55 22.64
CA ILE A 424 -28.82 6.59 23.88
C ILE A 424 -28.48 8.06 24.14
N THR A 425 -28.95 8.62 25.26
CA THR A 425 -28.56 9.97 25.68
C THR A 425 -27.06 10.00 25.99
N ALA A 426 -26.37 11.11 25.76
CA ALA A 426 -24.92 11.22 26.01
C ALA A 426 -24.52 10.73 27.41
N ALA A 427 -25.31 11.08 28.44
CA ALA A 427 -25.12 10.60 29.81
C ALA A 427 -25.25 9.07 29.98
N ALA A 428 -26.14 8.42 29.21
CA ALA A 428 -26.32 6.97 29.27
C ALA A 428 -25.19 6.21 28.57
N ALA A 429 -24.51 6.85 27.60
CA ALA A 429 -23.29 6.35 26.97
C ALA A 429 -22.10 6.46 27.91
N GLU A 430 -21.89 7.62 28.56
CA GLU A 430 -20.82 7.82 29.55
C GLU A 430 -20.94 6.85 30.75
N THR A 431 -22.17 6.61 31.21
CA THR A 431 -22.44 5.63 32.28
C THR A 431 -22.09 4.20 31.82
N LEU A 432 -22.37 3.86 30.56
CA LEU A 432 -22.02 2.54 30.00
C LEU A 432 -20.49 2.38 29.91
N GLU A 433 -19.78 3.42 29.45
CA GLU A 433 -18.31 3.44 29.36
C GLU A 433 -17.65 3.27 30.74
N SER A 434 -18.21 3.90 31.76
CA SER A 434 -17.74 3.74 33.15
C SER A 434 -17.95 2.30 33.64
N CYS A 435 -19.15 1.74 33.46
CA CYS A 435 -19.43 0.35 33.85
C CYS A 435 -18.57 -0.67 33.09
N LEU A 436 -18.24 -0.40 31.83
CA LEU A 436 -17.36 -1.24 31.02
C LEU A 436 -15.92 -1.24 31.56
N SER A 437 -15.43 -0.06 31.90
CA SER A 437 -14.08 0.12 32.43
C SER A 437 -13.92 -0.57 33.79
N GLU A 438 -14.95 -0.50 34.65
CA GLU A 438 -14.96 -1.23 35.92
C GLU A 438 -14.99 -2.75 35.73
N TYR A 439 -15.86 -3.25 34.84
CA TYR A 439 -15.92 -4.68 34.51
C TYR A 439 -14.58 -5.19 33.97
N LEU A 440 -13.95 -4.45 33.06
CA LEU A 440 -12.63 -4.78 32.51
C LEU A 440 -11.56 -4.85 33.59
N ARG A 441 -11.52 -3.89 34.51
CA ARG A 441 -10.57 -3.89 35.63
C ARG A 441 -10.73 -5.13 36.52
N GLU A 442 -11.96 -5.54 36.81
CA GLU A 442 -12.23 -6.78 37.57
C GLU A 442 -11.79 -8.03 36.80
N GLN A 443 -12.10 -8.12 35.50
CA GLN A 443 -11.67 -9.25 34.68
C GLN A 443 -10.14 -9.33 34.52
N ILE A 444 -9.46 -8.19 34.40
CA ILE A 444 -8.00 -8.14 34.28
C ILE A 444 -7.34 -8.61 35.59
N SER A 445 -7.80 -8.07 36.73
CA SER A 445 -7.23 -8.39 38.04
C SER A 445 -7.48 -9.83 38.50
N SER A 446 -8.59 -10.44 38.09
CA SER A 446 -8.95 -11.82 38.44
C SER A 446 -8.66 -12.80 37.28
N TYR A 447 -9.59 -12.90 36.33
CA TYR A 447 -9.61 -13.90 35.27
C TYR A 447 -8.35 -13.91 34.40
N PHE A 448 -7.94 -12.76 33.84
CA PHE A 448 -6.77 -12.71 32.96
C PHE A 448 -5.47 -12.92 33.73
N THR A 449 -5.33 -12.36 34.93
CA THR A 449 -4.13 -12.55 35.75
C THR A 449 -3.94 -14.03 36.12
N ASP A 450 -4.99 -14.72 36.56
CA ASP A 450 -4.92 -16.14 36.92
C ASP A 450 -4.64 -17.03 35.70
N LYS A 451 -5.31 -16.76 34.57
CA LYS A 451 -5.12 -17.50 33.32
C LYS A 451 -3.71 -17.32 32.77
N LEU A 452 -3.19 -16.09 32.74
CA LEU A 452 -1.83 -15.81 32.30
C LEU A 452 -0.78 -16.45 33.21
N LEU A 453 -0.99 -16.44 34.54
CA LEU A 453 -0.10 -17.13 35.47
C LEU A 453 -0.06 -18.63 35.23
N ARG A 454 -1.19 -19.27 34.85
CA ARG A 454 -1.23 -20.68 34.48
C ARG A 454 -0.46 -20.96 33.18
N ILE A 455 -0.67 -20.15 32.15
CA ILE A 455 0.01 -20.32 30.85
C ILE A 455 1.52 -20.10 30.98
N VAL A 456 1.93 -19.07 31.73
CA VAL A 456 3.36 -18.79 32.00
C VAL A 456 4.01 -19.90 32.82
N ARG A 457 3.27 -20.55 33.73
CA ARG A 457 3.76 -21.75 34.44
C ARG A 457 4.05 -22.90 33.48
N ASP A 458 3.11 -23.17 32.59
CA ASP A 458 3.20 -24.27 31.63
C ASP A 458 4.35 -24.01 30.63
N ALA A 459 4.47 -22.79 30.11
CA ALA A 459 5.58 -22.38 29.23
C ALA A 459 6.97 -22.47 29.91
N LYS A 460 7.06 -22.11 31.19
CA LYS A 460 8.32 -22.18 31.96
C LYS A 460 8.70 -23.62 32.31
N ALA A 461 7.73 -24.51 32.50
CA ALA A 461 7.98 -25.94 32.70
C ALA A 461 8.59 -26.58 31.44
N MET A 462 8.14 -26.19 30.26
CA MET A 462 8.62 -26.69 28.97
C MET A 462 9.97 -26.10 28.54
N SER A 463 10.24 -24.83 28.84
CA SER A 463 11.54 -24.17 28.59
C SER A 463 12.73 -24.90 29.25
N LYS A 464 12.49 -25.57 30.39
CA LYS A 464 13.50 -26.42 31.05
C LYS A 464 13.82 -27.72 30.30
N ALA A 465 12.95 -28.16 29.38
CA ALA A 465 13.12 -29.40 28.63
C ALA A 465 13.96 -29.20 27.35
N HIS A 466 13.86 -28.05 26.68
CA HIS A 466 14.59 -27.74 25.43
C HIS A 466 15.19 -26.32 25.47
N PRO A 467 16.47 -26.14 25.82
CA PRO A 467 17.11 -24.83 25.79
C PRO A 467 17.45 -24.44 24.35
N ALA A 468 16.56 -23.70 23.69
CA ALA A 468 16.90 -23.01 22.44
C ALA A 468 17.70 -21.73 22.74
N HIS A 469 18.67 -21.40 21.88
CA HIS A 469 19.61 -20.28 22.02
C HIS A 469 19.00 -18.86 21.91
N THR A 470 17.68 -18.71 22.06
CA THR A 470 16.95 -17.44 21.81
C THR A 470 15.93 -17.16 22.91
N GLY A 471 16.34 -16.46 23.97
CA GLY A 471 15.45 -15.88 25.00
C GLY A 471 14.64 -16.85 25.86
N ASP A 472 14.10 -16.38 26.99
CA ASP A 472 13.12 -17.16 27.77
C ASP A 472 11.74 -17.02 27.10
N PRO A 473 11.13 -18.09 26.55
CA PRO A 473 9.88 -18.02 25.80
C PRO A 473 8.71 -17.46 26.64
N ALA A 474 8.75 -17.70 27.95
CA ALA A 474 7.77 -17.16 28.88
C ALA A 474 7.89 -15.64 29.04
N LEU A 475 9.12 -15.09 28.96
CA LEU A 475 9.36 -13.66 29.05
C LEU A 475 8.87 -12.94 27.78
N GLU A 476 9.17 -13.50 26.61
CA GLU A 476 8.69 -12.94 25.33
C GLU A 476 7.16 -12.95 25.27
N PHE A 477 6.51 -14.06 25.63
CA PHE A 477 5.05 -14.13 25.70
C PHE A 477 4.44 -13.04 26.60
N VAL A 478 4.99 -12.83 27.81
CA VAL A 478 4.52 -11.77 28.73
C VAL A 478 4.70 -10.39 28.12
N LYS A 479 5.82 -10.10 27.47
CA LYS A 479 6.04 -8.80 26.80
C LYS A 479 4.99 -8.54 25.73
N HIS A 480 4.72 -9.54 24.89
CA HIS A 480 3.83 -9.41 23.74
C HIS A 480 2.36 -9.25 24.18
N VAL A 481 1.88 -10.10 25.10
CA VAL A 481 0.51 -9.99 25.62
C VAL A 481 0.30 -8.69 26.38
N CYS A 482 1.21 -8.33 27.29
CA CYS A 482 1.06 -7.09 28.06
C CYS A 482 1.15 -5.85 27.16
N ALA A 483 1.94 -5.87 26.08
CA ALA A 483 2.00 -4.76 25.13
C ALA A 483 0.67 -4.58 24.37
N VAL A 484 0.05 -5.67 23.92
CA VAL A 484 -1.25 -5.61 23.22
C VAL A 484 -2.38 -5.21 24.16
N LEU A 485 -2.43 -5.75 25.38
CA LEU A 485 -3.45 -5.34 26.35
C LEU A 485 -3.28 -3.87 26.75
N ALA A 486 -2.03 -3.38 26.87
CA ALA A 486 -1.74 -1.99 27.23
C ALA A 486 -2.16 -0.96 26.18
N LEU A 487 -2.62 -1.39 24.99
CA LEU A 487 -3.26 -0.51 24.01
C LEU A 487 -4.55 0.12 24.55
N ASP A 488 -5.18 -0.51 25.54
CA ASP A 488 -6.34 0.07 26.21
C ASP A 488 -5.95 1.07 27.29
N GLN A 489 -6.14 2.36 26.98
CA GLN A 489 -5.81 3.47 27.88
C GLN A 489 -6.63 3.45 29.18
N ASN A 490 -7.84 2.87 29.16
CA ASN A 490 -8.74 2.88 30.32
C ASN A 490 -8.29 1.95 31.47
N VAL A 491 -7.49 0.93 31.16
CA VAL A 491 -7.05 -0.11 32.11
C VAL A 491 -5.53 -0.27 32.16
N GLN A 492 -4.81 0.74 31.66
CA GLN A 492 -3.36 0.71 31.56
C GLN A 492 -2.69 0.49 32.93
N HIS A 493 -3.23 1.08 34.00
CA HIS A 493 -2.69 0.91 35.36
C HIS A 493 -2.81 -0.53 35.87
N ASP A 494 -3.97 -1.17 35.68
CA ASP A 494 -4.21 -2.54 36.12
C ASP A 494 -3.35 -3.55 35.33
N ILE A 495 -3.12 -3.27 34.04
CA ILE A 495 -2.23 -4.06 33.20
C ILE A 495 -0.77 -3.92 33.64
N LEU A 496 -0.34 -2.75 34.08
CA LEU A 496 1.00 -2.56 34.65
C LEU A 496 1.17 -3.37 35.95
N ILE A 497 0.16 -3.40 36.82
CA ILE A 497 0.16 -4.24 38.03
C ILE A 497 0.26 -5.72 37.66
N MET A 498 -0.55 -6.17 36.70
CA MET A 498 -0.52 -7.54 36.20
C MET A 498 0.86 -7.89 35.60
N ARG A 499 1.41 -7.02 34.75
CA ARG A 499 2.75 -7.17 34.16
C ARG A 499 3.81 -7.29 35.24
N LYS A 500 3.76 -6.48 36.29
CA LYS A 500 4.68 -6.56 37.43
C LYS A 500 4.59 -7.90 38.15
N ASN A 501 3.37 -8.42 38.37
CA ASN A 501 3.17 -9.73 38.98
C ASN A 501 3.72 -10.88 38.11
N LEU A 502 3.50 -10.80 36.79
CA LEU A 502 4.02 -11.78 35.82
C LEU A 502 5.56 -11.73 35.74
N LEU A 503 6.17 -10.55 35.65
CA LEU A 503 7.64 -10.39 35.60
C LEU A 503 8.32 -10.87 36.89
N ARG A 504 7.71 -10.62 38.06
CA ARG A 504 8.19 -11.14 39.36
C ARG A 504 8.21 -12.68 39.37
N TYR A 505 7.25 -13.32 38.69
CA TYR A 505 7.20 -14.78 38.55
C TYR A 505 8.27 -15.32 37.60
N VAL A 506 8.57 -14.59 36.51
CA VAL A 506 9.66 -14.91 35.58
C VAL A 506 11.05 -14.66 36.20
N ARG A 507 11.13 -13.83 37.25
CA ARG A 507 12.34 -13.36 37.96
C ARG A 507 13.12 -12.27 37.20
N VAL A 508 12.42 -11.45 36.44
CA VAL A 508 12.99 -10.29 35.72
C VAL A 508 12.49 -9.01 36.37
N ARG A 509 13.36 -7.98 36.44
CA ARG A 509 12.99 -6.66 37.00
C ARG A 509 12.16 -5.88 35.98
N GLU A 510 11.21 -5.09 36.45
CA GLU A 510 10.26 -4.32 35.62
C GLU A 510 10.91 -3.38 34.61
N PHE A 511 12.01 -2.73 35.02
CA PHE A 511 12.80 -1.77 34.22
C PHE A 511 14.12 -2.35 33.70
N ALA A 512 14.25 -3.69 33.67
CA ALA A 512 15.40 -4.29 33.01
C ALA A 512 15.28 -4.03 31.50
N PRO A 513 16.38 -3.77 30.77
CA PRO A 513 16.35 -3.64 29.31
C PRO A 513 15.80 -4.93 28.65
N GLU A 514 15.98 -6.07 29.32
CA GLU A 514 15.44 -7.37 28.94
C GLU A 514 13.91 -7.48 29.09
N ALA A 515 13.25 -6.59 29.84
CA ALA A 515 11.79 -6.61 30.05
C ALA A 515 11.04 -5.66 29.10
N GLU A 516 11.73 -4.70 28.50
CA GLU A 516 11.13 -3.74 27.58
C GLU A 516 10.64 -4.44 26.32
N PHE A 517 9.39 -4.17 25.95
CA PHE A 517 8.83 -4.63 24.69
C PHE A 517 9.45 -3.80 23.57
N HIS A 518 10.31 -4.43 22.80
CA HIS A 518 10.86 -3.86 21.60
C HIS A 518 10.17 -4.54 20.43
N ASN A 519 9.35 -3.77 19.70
CA ASN A 519 8.79 -4.22 18.44
C ASN A 519 9.93 -4.25 17.41
N HIS A 520 10.73 -5.33 17.41
CA HIS A 520 11.84 -5.54 16.47
C HIS A 520 11.33 -5.94 15.08
N SER A 521 10.16 -5.47 14.68
CA SER A 521 9.70 -5.60 13.31
C SER A 521 10.54 -4.67 12.44
N ILE A 522 11.72 -5.12 12.05
CA ILE A 522 12.54 -4.39 11.10
C ILE A 522 11.76 -4.40 9.79
N ALA A 523 11.34 -3.22 9.33
CA ALA A 523 10.59 -3.10 8.08
C ALA A 523 11.60 -3.04 6.93
N LEU A 524 11.45 -3.95 5.96
CA LEU A 524 12.16 -3.85 4.70
C LEU A 524 11.12 -3.58 3.61
N VAL A 525 10.90 -2.29 3.37
CA VAL A 525 9.83 -1.82 2.51
C VAL A 525 10.37 -1.50 1.12
N LEU A 526 9.73 -2.05 0.10
CA LEU A 526 9.88 -1.64 -1.27
C LEU A 526 8.77 -0.63 -1.60
N PRO A 527 9.09 0.65 -1.83
CA PRO A 527 8.07 1.67 -2.06
C PRO A 527 7.46 1.56 -3.46
N ASN A 528 6.19 1.97 -3.59
CA ASN A 528 5.47 2.16 -4.85
C ASN A 528 5.54 0.95 -5.80
N VAL A 529 5.37 -0.26 -5.28
CA VAL A 529 5.35 -1.46 -6.11
C VAL A 529 4.05 -1.51 -6.89
N ILE A 530 4.20 -1.47 -8.20
CA ILE A 530 3.10 -1.45 -9.13
C ILE A 530 2.75 -2.89 -9.52
N CYS A 531 1.48 -3.26 -9.38
CA CYS A 531 0.99 -4.51 -9.96
C CYS A 531 1.01 -4.40 -11.49
N SER A 532 2.03 -4.93 -12.14
CA SER A 532 2.10 -4.95 -13.60
C SER A 532 0.92 -5.72 -14.17
N PRO A 533 0.33 -5.26 -15.30
CA PRO A 533 -0.66 -6.04 -15.98
C PRO A 533 0.00 -7.35 -16.40
N PRO A 534 -0.68 -8.47 -16.18
CA PRO A 534 -0.20 -9.74 -16.69
C PRO A 534 -0.13 -9.69 -18.22
N LEU A 535 0.99 -10.15 -18.77
CA LEU A 535 1.05 -10.71 -20.12
C LEU A 535 -0.05 -11.80 -20.32
N GLU A 536 -0.53 -12.39 -19.23
CA GLU A 536 -1.42 -13.54 -19.18
C GLU A 536 -2.92 -13.22 -19.34
N TYR A 537 -3.38 -12.03 -18.95
CA TYR A 537 -4.82 -11.68 -18.89
C TYR A 537 -5.27 -10.79 -20.04
N LEU A 538 -4.33 -10.14 -20.74
CA LEU A 538 -4.54 -9.46 -22.03
C LEU A 538 -5.09 -10.39 -23.12
N GLN A 539 -4.99 -11.71 -22.95
CA GLN A 539 -5.32 -12.65 -24.01
C GLN A 539 -6.50 -13.60 -23.72
N GLN A 540 -7.02 -13.66 -22.48
CA GLN A 540 -8.06 -14.64 -22.10
C GLN A 540 -9.48 -14.05 -21.95
N HIS A 541 -9.62 -12.74 -21.72
CA HIS A 541 -10.93 -12.15 -21.40
C HIS A 541 -11.27 -10.82 -22.09
N GLU A 542 -10.60 -10.46 -23.20
CA GLU A 542 -11.11 -9.39 -24.08
C GLU A 542 -12.53 -9.70 -24.60
N VAL A 543 -12.97 -10.97 -24.60
CA VAL A 543 -14.21 -11.49 -25.20
C VAL A 543 -15.52 -10.77 -24.81
N ASN A 544 -15.62 -10.06 -23.68
CA ASN A 544 -16.88 -9.42 -23.28
C ASN A 544 -16.89 -7.88 -23.34
N ALA A 545 -15.87 -7.22 -23.89
CA ALA A 545 -15.77 -5.74 -23.88
C ALA A 545 -16.79 -4.97 -24.76
N LEU A 546 -17.72 -5.63 -25.47
CA LEU A 546 -18.65 -4.94 -26.37
C LEU A 546 -20.07 -5.54 -26.34
N LEU A 547 -20.83 -5.24 -25.28
CA LEU A 547 -22.27 -5.00 -25.40
C LEU A 547 -22.53 -3.52 -25.12
N PRO A 548 -23.32 -2.81 -25.96
CA PRO A 548 -23.66 -1.42 -25.73
C PRO A 548 -24.48 -1.33 -24.44
N CYS A 549 -23.94 -0.66 -23.42
CA CYS A 549 -24.66 -0.40 -22.18
C CYS A 549 -25.91 0.42 -22.49
N GLY A 550 -27.05 -0.10 -22.03
CA GLY A 550 -28.34 0.55 -22.08
C GLY A 550 -28.30 1.95 -21.47
N LYS A 551 -29.23 2.77 -21.96
CA LYS A 551 -29.44 4.17 -21.63
C LYS A 551 -29.54 4.43 -20.13
N GLU A 552 -28.44 4.74 -19.46
CA GLU A 552 -28.42 5.46 -18.19
C GLU A 552 -27.02 6.07 -18.00
N ASN A 553 -26.95 7.41 -18.14
CA ASN A 553 -25.71 8.19 -18.16
C ASN A 553 -25.10 8.35 -16.76
N THR A 554 -24.37 7.35 -16.27
CA THR A 554 -23.46 7.49 -15.11
C THR A 554 -22.11 6.79 -15.37
N TRP A 555 -21.06 7.60 -15.58
CA TRP A 555 -19.69 7.19 -15.91
C TRP A 555 -18.97 6.47 -14.76
N ARG A 556 -18.12 5.46 -15.06
CA ARG A 556 -17.37 4.65 -14.07
C ARG A 556 -16.54 5.45 -13.08
N PHE A 557 -15.87 6.52 -13.52
CA PHE A 557 -15.11 7.45 -12.67
C PHE A 557 -15.95 8.18 -11.60
N LYS A 558 -17.28 8.15 -11.70
CA LYS A 558 -18.25 8.70 -10.72
C LYS A 558 -19.32 7.68 -10.29
N ARG A 559 -19.21 6.40 -10.65
CA ARG A 559 -20.31 5.41 -10.52
C ARG A 559 -20.46 4.78 -9.13
N SER A 560 -19.80 5.33 -8.12
CA SER A 560 -20.00 4.94 -6.73
C SER A 560 -21.24 5.60 -6.09
N VAL A 561 -22.09 6.27 -6.89
CA VAL A 561 -23.26 6.99 -6.40
C VAL A 561 -24.49 6.58 -7.22
N THR A 562 -25.43 5.90 -6.55
CA THR A 562 -26.77 5.43 -6.98
C THR A 562 -26.88 4.08 -7.72
N ALA A 563 -27.13 2.99 -6.96
CA ALA A 563 -27.92 1.85 -7.41
C ALA A 563 -28.47 1.05 -6.20
N GLU A 564 -29.61 1.47 -5.66
CA GLU A 564 -30.55 0.51 -5.05
C GLU A 564 -31.35 -0.11 -6.21
N HIS A 565 -31.33 -1.44 -6.31
CA HIS A 565 -32.03 -2.26 -7.30
C HIS A 565 -31.56 -2.14 -8.77
N ILE A 566 -30.68 -3.05 -9.20
CA ILE A 566 -30.84 -3.81 -10.46
C ILE A 566 -30.27 -5.21 -10.20
N LEU A 567 -31.09 -6.21 -10.51
CA LEU A 567 -30.80 -7.63 -10.44
C LEU A 567 -29.70 -8.01 -11.44
N GLN A 568 -28.80 -8.87 -10.98
CA GLN A 568 -28.04 -9.91 -11.71
C GLN A 568 -27.54 -9.60 -13.13
N GLU A 569 -26.23 -9.85 -13.26
CA GLU A 569 -25.40 -9.93 -14.48
C GLU A 569 -24.69 -8.61 -14.87
N ASP A 570 -23.38 -8.75 -15.09
CA ASP A 570 -22.44 -7.78 -15.67
C ASP A 570 -21.68 -6.79 -14.76
N SER A 571 -20.98 -7.33 -13.75
CA SER A 571 -19.83 -6.66 -13.11
C SER A 571 -18.58 -6.72 -14.00
N TYR A 572 -18.48 -5.81 -14.96
CA TYR A 572 -17.30 -5.65 -15.81
C TYR A 572 -16.17 -4.91 -15.07
N GLU A 573 -15.29 -5.62 -14.37
CA GLU A 573 -14.13 -5.07 -13.64
C GLU A 573 -13.11 -4.38 -14.57
N SER A 574 -12.40 -3.37 -14.06
CA SER A 574 -11.26 -2.75 -14.74
C SER A 574 -10.11 -3.76 -14.82
N PHE A 575 -9.70 -4.14 -16.03
CA PHE A 575 -8.79 -5.27 -16.31
C PHE A 575 -7.31 -5.03 -15.95
N TYR A 576 -6.97 -3.81 -15.52
CA TYR A 576 -5.64 -3.46 -15.05
C TYR A 576 -5.70 -3.22 -13.55
N CYS A 577 -4.85 -3.94 -12.81
CA CYS A 577 -4.72 -3.69 -11.40
C CYS A 577 -4.11 -2.30 -11.18
N ASN A 578 -4.90 -1.41 -10.59
CA ASN A 578 -4.48 -0.06 -10.19
C ASN A 578 -3.72 -0.05 -8.86
N ASP A 579 -3.36 -1.22 -8.33
CA ASP A 579 -2.68 -1.33 -7.06
C ASP A 579 -1.21 -0.91 -7.21
N CYS A 580 -0.90 0.22 -6.58
CA CYS A 580 0.44 0.70 -6.33
C CYS A 580 0.59 0.80 -4.82
N ARG A 581 1.38 -0.09 -4.24
CA ARG A 581 1.52 -0.18 -2.78
C ARG A 581 2.95 -0.47 -2.38
N ASP A 582 3.27 -0.09 -1.16
CA ASP A 582 4.54 -0.44 -0.54
C ASP A 582 4.48 -1.92 -0.11
N LEU A 583 5.51 -2.70 -0.44
CA LEU A 583 5.63 -4.11 -0.04
C LEU A 583 6.63 -4.25 1.10
N ASP A 584 6.21 -4.82 2.24
CA ASP A 584 7.11 -5.07 3.37
C ASP A 584 7.50 -6.55 3.44
N LEU A 585 8.74 -6.85 3.06
CA LEU A 585 9.27 -8.21 3.06
C LEU A 585 9.29 -8.89 4.43
N CYS A 586 9.32 -8.10 5.50
CA CYS A 586 9.42 -8.60 6.85
C CYS A 586 8.06 -8.81 7.52
N ARG A 587 6.99 -8.20 6.97
CA ARG A 587 5.68 -8.14 7.62
C ARG A 587 4.53 -8.64 6.75
N ASP A 588 4.67 -8.62 5.42
CA ASP A 588 3.65 -9.15 4.53
C ASP A 588 3.66 -10.70 4.56
N ARG A 589 2.57 -11.29 5.09
CA ARG A 589 2.43 -12.75 5.25
C ARG A 589 2.63 -13.54 3.95
N ALA A 590 2.06 -13.06 2.83
CA ALA A 590 2.23 -13.70 1.53
C ALA A 590 3.71 -13.72 1.10
N LEU A 591 4.41 -12.58 1.23
CA LEU A 591 5.83 -12.51 0.90
C LEU A 591 6.69 -13.36 1.84
N LEU A 592 6.35 -13.43 3.13
CA LEU A 592 7.01 -14.32 4.09
C LEU A 592 6.85 -15.80 3.73
N ALA A 593 5.72 -16.17 3.12
CA ALA A 593 5.44 -17.49 2.56
C ALA A 593 6.05 -17.72 1.15
N GLN A 594 6.82 -16.75 0.64
CA GLN A 594 7.38 -16.73 -0.73
C GLN A 594 6.30 -16.66 -1.84
N GLU A 595 5.11 -16.20 -1.51
CA GLU A 595 4.01 -15.96 -2.43
C GLU A 595 4.06 -14.51 -2.95
N TRP A 596 4.70 -14.34 -4.10
CA TRP A 596 4.88 -13.06 -4.76
C TRP A 596 3.72 -12.75 -5.68
N HIS A 597 2.57 -12.35 -5.12
CA HIS A 597 1.42 -11.93 -5.91
C HIS A 597 0.77 -10.65 -5.39
N CYS A 598 0.02 -9.97 -6.26
CA CYS A 598 -0.79 -8.83 -5.89
C CYS A 598 -1.80 -9.23 -4.80
N ALA A 599 -1.93 -8.40 -3.76
CA ALA A 599 -2.82 -8.67 -2.64
C ALA A 599 -4.29 -8.37 -2.94
N VAL A 600 -4.59 -7.72 -4.06
CA VAL A 600 -5.97 -7.51 -4.51
C VAL A 600 -6.59 -8.88 -4.81
N PRO A 601 -7.66 -9.29 -4.10
CA PRO A 601 -8.22 -10.65 -4.20
C PRO A 601 -8.67 -11.03 -5.62
N GLN A 602 -9.12 -10.04 -6.40
CA GLN A 602 -9.57 -10.21 -7.78
C GLN A 602 -8.42 -10.28 -8.79
N CYS A 603 -7.23 -9.79 -8.42
CA CYS A 603 -6.08 -9.73 -9.31
C CYS A 603 -5.19 -10.97 -9.16
N GLY A 604 -4.66 -11.21 -7.95
CA GLY A 604 -3.80 -12.36 -7.65
C GLY A 604 -2.58 -12.53 -8.56
N GLN A 605 -2.14 -11.48 -9.26
CA GLN A 605 -1.12 -11.59 -10.30
C GLN A 605 0.28 -11.72 -9.71
N PRO A 606 1.13 -12.63 -10.24
CA PRO A 606 2.46 -12.81 -9.72
C PRO A 606 3.35 -11.60 -10.05
N TYR A 607 4.12 -11.14 -9.07
CA TYR A 607 5.15 -10.14 -9.27
C TYR A 607 6.38 -10.78 -9.92
N ASP A 608 7.03 -10.05 -10.83
CA ASP A 608 8.30 -10.46 -11.41
C ASP A 608 9.42 -10.34 -10.36
N ARG A 609 9.93 -11.48 -9.92
CA ARG A 609 10.94 -11.57 -8.87
C ARG A 609 12.27 -10.94 -9.26
N GLU A 610 12.64 -10.94 -10.54
CA GLU A 610 13.89 -10.34 -11.02
C GLU A 610 13.81 -8.81 -10.95
N VAL A 611 12.66 -8.25 -11.31
CA VAL A 611 12.39 -6.81 -11.18
C VAL A 611 12.41 -6.39 -9.72
N MET A 612 11.80 -7.19 -8.83
CA MET A 612 11.80 -6.92 -7.38
C MET A 612 13.22 -7.00 -6.80
N GLU A 613 14.00 -8.02 -7.16
CA GLU A 613 15.39 -8.16 -6.73
C GLU A 613 16.24 -6.97 -7.18
N ASN A 614 16.09 -6.54 -8.43
CA ASN A 614 16.79 -5.36 -8.94
C ASN A 614 16.40 -4.09 -8.16
N ALA A 615 15.13 -3.91 -7.84
CA ALA A 615 14.69 -2.76 -7.06
C ALA A 615 15.30 -2.76 -5.63
N PHE A 616 15.37 -3.92 -4.97
CA PHE A 616 16.09 -4.04 -3.69
C PHE A 616 17.60 -3.77 -3.82
N LEU A 617 18.23 -4.22 -4.91
CA LEU A 617 19.63 -3.91 -5.19
C LEU A 617 19.85 -2.40 -5.30
N GLN A 618 18.97 -1.67 -5.99
CA GLN A 618 19.05 -0.22 -6.07
C GLN A 618 18.94 0.44 -4.68
N ILE A 619 18.03 -0.04 -3.82
CA ILE A 619 17.91 0.45 -2.43
C ILE A 619 19.19 0.20 -1.64
N VAL A 620 19.77 -1.00 -1.72
CA VAL A 620 21.02 -1.33 -1.02
C VAL A 620 22.17 -0.46 -1.49
N ARG A 621 22.32 -0.28 -2.81
CA ARG A 621 23.37 0.58 -3.39
C ARG A 621 23.19 2.04 -3.02
N GLN A 622 21.95 2.52 -3.01
CA GLN A 622 21.65 3.87 -2.56
C GLN A 622 22.00 4.04 -1.08
N ARG A 623 21.66 3.06 -0.24
CA ARG A 623 21.97 3.11 1.19
C ARG A 623 23.48 3.10 1.45
N GLU A 624 24.22 2.29 0.70
CA GLU A 624 25.69 2.28 0.71
C GLU A 624 26.25 3.66 0.33
N ARG A 625 25.74 4.26 -0.75
CA ARG A 625 26.14 5.60 -1.20
C ARG A 625 25.86 6.67 -0.14
N LEU A 626 24.65 6.68 0.43
CA LEU A 626 24.26 7.64 1.48
C LEU A 626 25.13 7.52 2.73
N TYR A 627 25.55 6.30 3.08
CA TYR A 627 26.47 6.10 4.19
C TYR A 627 27.87 6.69 3.90
N HIS A 628 28.36 6.59 2.67
CA HIS A 628 29.64 7.20 2.28
C HIS A 628 29.57 8.73 2.14
N LEU A 629 28.43 9.27 1.70
CA LEU A 629 28.20 10.70 1.51
C LEU A 629 27.66 11.41 2.77
N GLN A 630 27.52 10.70 3.89
CA GLN A 630 26.91 11.26 5.09
C GLN A 630 27.69 12.46 5.65
N ASP A 631 26.96 13.35 6.31
CA ASP A 631 27.56 14.45 7.06
C ASP A 631 28.37 13.97 8.26
N LEU A 632 29.38 14.76 8.61
CA LEU A 632 30.10 14.64 9.87
C LEU A 632 29.56 15.65 10.88
N VAL A 633 29.35 15.21 12.12
CA VAL A 633 28.78 16.03 13.21
C VAL A 633 29.78 16.13 14.36
N CYS A 634 29.91 17.33 14.93
CA CYS A 634 30.79 17.57 16.07
C CYS A 634 30.22 16.97 17.37
N LEU A 635 31.04 16.23 18.12
CA LEU A 635 30.63 15.63 19.41
C LEU A 635 30.27 16.65 20.50
N LYS A 636 30.81 17.86 20.45
CA LYS A 636 30.61 18.87 21.50
C LYS A 636 29.40 19.77 21.23
N CYS A 637 29.29 20.30 20.01
CA CYS A 637 28.27 21.30 19.67
C CYS A 637 27.16 20.78 18.75
N ASN A 638 27.24 19.51 18.31
CA ASN A 638 26.31 18.88 17.37
C ASN A 638 26.12 19.64 16.03
N GLN A 639 27.07 20.50 15.68
CA GLN A 639 27.07 21.20 14.40
C GLN A 639 27.63 20.32 13.29
N VAL A 640 27.05 20.46 12.09
CA VAL A 640 27.50 19.79 10.87
C VAL A 640 28.83 20.40 10.41
N LYS A 641 29.73 19.54 9.93
CA LYS A 641 31.03 19.95 9.40
C LYS A 641 30.84 20.73 8.09
N ALA A 642 31.08 22.03 8.14
CA ALA A 642 30.89 22.90 6.98
C ALA A 642 32.04 22.86 5.94
N ALA A 643 33.26 22.48 6.34
CA ALA A 643 34.44 22.53 5.47
C ALA A 643 35.11 21.15 5.36
N HIS A 644 35.39 20.67 4.15
CA HIS A 644 35.91 19.31 3.91
C HIS A 644 37.26 19.03 4.61
N LEU A 645 38.18 20.00 4.60
CA LEU A 645 39.54 19.84 5.13
C LEU A 645 39.67 20.07 6.65
N ALA A 646 38.61 20.49 7.34
CA ALA A 646 38.68 20.76 8.78
C ALA A 646 38.75 19.45 9.60
N GLU A 647 39.86 19.22 10.31
CA GLU A 647 40.00 18.05 11.19
C GLU A 647 39.19 18.19 12.49
N HIS A 648 39.08 19.41 12.99
CA HIS A 648 38.40 19.73 14.25
C HIS A 648 37.36 20.82 14.02
N CYS A 649 36.30 20.80 14.83
CA CYS A 649 35.30 21.86 14.84
C CYS A 649 35.87 23.14 15.44
N ALA A 650 35.24 24.30 15.14
CA ALA A 650 35.59 25.59 15.75
C ALA A 650 35.51 25.58 17.29
N CYS A 651 34.72 24.67 17.89
CA CYS A 651 34.66 24.45 19.33
C CYS A 651 35.75 23.50 19.88
N ALA A 652 36.75 23.17 19.07
CA ALA A 652 37.78 22.16 19.35
C ALA A 652 37.19 20.77 19.71
N GLY A 653 36.03 20.44 19.14
CA GLY A 653 35.45 19.09 19.22
C GLY A 653 35.83 18.26 18.00
N SER A 654 36.03 16.96 18.20
CA SER A 654 36.22 16.02 17.09
C SER A 654 34.89 15.76 16.37
N PHE A 655 35.00 15.41 15.09
CA PHE A 655 33.88 15.03 14.27
C PHE A 655 33.66 13.51 14.31
N ARG A 656 32.40 13.09 14.18
CA ARG A 656 32.00 11.70 13.97
C ARG A 656 31.01 11.61 12.81
N CYS A 657 30.84 10.41 12.27
CA CYS A 657 29.75 10.10 11.36
C CYS A 657 28.39 10.38 12.02
N LYS A 658 27.43 10.86 11.23
CA LYS A 658 26.04 11.05 11.69
C LYS A 658 25.36 9.71 11.98
N GLU A 659 25.62 8.70 11.14
CA GLU A 659 25.23 7.30 11.34
C GLU A 659 26.46 6.46 11.66
N ASP A 660 26.40 5.72 12.78
CA ASP A 660 27.50 4.86 13.21
C ASP A 660 27.61 3.60 12.32
N ALA A 661 28.83 3.09 12.15
CA ALA A 661 29.10 1.91 11.33
C ALA A 661 28.36 0.65 11.80
N SER A 662 28.11 0.51 13.11
CA SER A 662 27.34 -0.59 13.68
C SER A 662 25.87 -0.54 13.26
N GLU A 663 25.28 0.66 13.23
CA GLU A 663 23.89 0.85 12.81
C GLU A 663 23.71 0.52 11.32
N PHE A 664 24.62 1.02 10.47
CA PHE A 664 24.65 0.67 9.06
C PHE A 664 24.79 -0.84 8.84
N ARG A 665 25.72 -1.49 9.56
CA ARG A 665 25.93 -2.94 9.49
C ARG A 665 24.68 -3.72 9.91
N ASN A 666 24.02 -3.32 10.99
CA ASN A 666 22.79 -3.97 11.46
C ASN A 666 21.69 -3.89 10.40
N LYS A 667 21.54 -2.75 9.72
CA LYS A 667 20.60 -2.59 8.60
C LYS A 667 20.98 -3.49 7.42
N MET A 668 22.26 -3.52 7.01
CA MET A 668 22.74 -4.38 5.92
C MET A 668 22.57 -5.88 6.21
N GLN A 669 22.72 -6.31 7.47
CA GLN A 669 22.47 -7.70 7.88
C GLN A 669 21.02 -8.13 7.64
N VAL A 670 20.07 -7.20 7.74
CA VAL A 670 18.64 -7.49 7.49
C VAL A 670 18.43 -7.80 6.02
N PHE A 671 18.98 -6.98 5.11
CA PHE A 671 18.95 -7.26 3.67
C PHE A 671 19.61 -8.61 3.36
N PHE A 672 20.75 -8.92 3.98
CA PHE A 672 21.43 -10.21 3.80
C PHE A 672 20.55 -11.40 4.24
N HIS A 673 19.93 -11.34 5.43
CA HIS A 673 19.05 -12.40 5.91
C HIS A 673 17.80 -12.57 5.03
N MET A 674 17.22 -11.47 4.55
CA MET A 674 16.06 -11.50 3.66
C MET A 674 16.42 -12.03 2.27
N ALA A 675 17.55 -11.63 1.70
CA ALA A 675 18.05 -12.16 0.44
C ALA A 675 18.23 -13.69 0.53
N LYS A 676 18.79 -14.17 1.64
CA LYS A 676 18.92 -15.61 1.90
C LYS A 676 17.57 -16.32 2.03
N LYS A 677 16.62 -15.73 2.77
CA LYS A 677 15.28 -16.32 2.98
C LYS A 677 14.47 -16.38 1.67
N GLN A 678 14.56 -15.35 0.84
CA GLN A 678 13.86 -15.24 -0.43
C GLN A 678 14.62 -15.87 -1.61
N SER A 679 15.85 -16.38 -1.41
CA SER A 679 16.70 -16.92 -2.47
C SER A 679 17.04 -15.93 -3.60
N PHE A 680 17.23 -14.65 -3.26
CA PHE A 680 17.72 -13.63 -4.18
C PHE A 680 19.25 -13.69 -4.27
N GLN A 681 19.77 -14.15 -5.42
CA GLN A 681 21.20 -14.46 -5.58
C GLN A 681 22.06 -13.20 -5.66
N LEU A 682 21.68 -12.24 -6.51
CA LEU A 682 22.43 -11.01 -6.73
C LEU A 682 22.39 -10.13 -5.48
N LEU A 683 21.23 -10.03 -4.83
CA LEU A 683 21.09 -9.27 -3.58
C LEU A 683 21.93 -9.88 -2.45
N LEU A 684 21.99 -11.21 -2.37
CA LEU A 684 22.80 -11.92 -1.38
C LEU A 684 24.29 -11.67 -1.62
N GLU A 685 24.77 -11.78 -2.86
CA GLU A 685 26.16 -11.50 -3.21
C GLU A 685 26.55 -10.06 -2.90
N CYS A 686 25.72 -9.09 -3.31
CA CYS A 686 25.96 -7.67 -3.07
C CYS A 686 26.05 -7.35 -1.57
N THR A 687 25.10 -7.83 -0.77
CA THR A 687 25.07 -7.58 0.68
C THR A 687 26.19 -8.33 1.41
N ALA A 688 26.53 -9.56 0.98
CA ALA A 688 27.67 -10.30 1.51
C ALA A 688 28.98 -9.55 1.26
N TRP A 689 29.17 -8.99 0.05
CA TRP A 689 30.34 -8.22 -0.31
C TRP A 689 30.51 -6.99 0.60
N ILE A 690 29.47 -6.17 0.74
CA ILE A 690 29.43 -4.98 1.62
C ILE A 690 29.74 -5.35 3.09
N LEU A 691 29.22 -6.47 3.57
CA LEU A 691 29.45 -6.94 4.94
C LEU A 691 30.88 -7.51 5.14
N SER A 692 31.45 -8.13 4.11
CA SER A 692 32.77 -8.78 4.14
C SER A 692 33.94 -7.78 4.15
N GLU A 693 33.88 -6.72 3.34
CA GLU A 693 34.93 -5.68 3.31
C GLU A 693 35.11 -5.00 4.68
N ASN A 694 34.01 -4.84 5.41
CA ASN A 694 34.02 -4.25 6.75
C ASN A 694 34.58 -5.19 7.83
N LYS A 695 34.69 -6.50 7.59
CA LYS A 695 35.30 -7.45 8.52
C LYS A 695 36.83 -7.39 8.45
N ALA A 696 37.37 -7.24 7.25
CA ALA A 696 38.80 -7.03 7.02
C ALA A 696 39.31 -5.69 7.61
N ARG A 697 38.51 -4.62 7.55
CA ARG A 697 38.87 -3.31 8.12
C ARG A 697 38.76 -3.23 9.64
N SER A 698 37.90 -4.02 10.29
CA SER A 698 37.81 -4.05 11.76
C SER A 698 39.00 -4.77 12.42
N GLU A 699 39.67 -5.68 11.70
CA GLU A 699 40.89 -6.33 12.18
C GLU A 699 42.15 -5.49 11.93
N SER A 700 42.10 -4.53 11.00
CA SER A 700 43.19 -3.58 10.71
C SER A 700 43.12 -2.27 11.53
N GLY A 701 42.45 -2.27 12.69
CA GLY A 701 42.34 -1.14 13.62
C GLY A 701 43.63 -0.71 14.32
N THR A 702 44.80 -0.92 13.70
CA THR A 702 46.05 -0.26 14.04
C THR A 702 46.38 0.75 12.93
N PHE A 703 45.90 1.98 13.11
CA PHE A 703 46.50 3.14 12.46
C PHE A 703 47.95 3.22 12.95
N HIS A 704 48.89 2.71 12.15
CA HIS A 704 50.27 3.16 12.26
C HIS A 704 50.38 4.51 11.57
N SER A 705 50.72 5.51 12.38
CA SER A 705 51.23 6.81 11.97
C SER A 705 52.41 6.64 11.03
N SER A 706 52.29 7.20 9.83
CA SER A 706 53.40 7.72 9.03
C SER A 706 52.87 8.71 8.02
#